data_AF-A0A7C5ZEZ8-F1
#
_entry.id   AF-A0A7C5ZEZ8-F1
#
_cell.length_a   1.000
_cell.length_b   1.000
_cell.length_c   1.000
_cell.angle_alpha   90.00
_cell.angle_beta   90.00
_cell.angle_gamma   90.00
#
_symmetry.space_group_name_H-M   'P 1'
#
loop_
_entity.id
_entity.type
_entity.pdbx_description
1 polymer ?
#
loop_
_entity_poly.entity_id
_entity_poly.type
_entity_poly.pdbx_seq_one_letter_code
_entity_poly.pdbx_strand_id
1 'polypeptide(L)'
;NGITVNGGTLHVDGGVILSATSGYNTANEINAAVGNVINARIDAGAQELFLLTPGALTSNGAIHGSGGVTKLGGRTWFANGVSDYTGVTRINGLSRFRGNVLNNTPGPYGSSNTAIELYAGNALQHDPVLGAAGFGGVTFGPDAGAGPVTMDRGLIIRGDGFAMIRNFAGANGTFTMNGSIQISAESDLRWQAINAGVNRFVLNGVASGAGRMGTTLTITPGISRSLWLTLNSANTFSGGFDTDGGTLEVGNDQAFGTGTFSMSPNFDTTGNRVPFIVYFNALAPRTIANPMLLSDGTLQFVGSNPVTFSGEVDLDGATFNNSSTATITFAGNLHRGNFIKSGLGTVVLSGNNDYSGALSVGQGMVVLRSNNAAGSIAGQSEAFDGGAIGLENNVVVPDGELFVFRGDGVDGLGALRSLSGHNVWGGRLAGIGTVSNTIGVDGGATLTVIRALTTNTSTLLSFPITKVGGGHMNVGSSLFDTGTSQFSVSMLVDGPLTVAAGTLRVSQVAPDNDAISRVDNVILAGTTAAPTSKLDLSNTSLIINAGSLSAITSLIKAGLENGGAYDWNGNGIASGTAGQRNALAGSFLYALGVLRNNLDQVGLSGPIYTEFGGLPLSIDEILVKYTYFGDADLSGEVDATDYSLIDNGYVNRLSGWINGDFDYSGAIDATDYALIDNAFINQGLPLGQIQQLLADRAMQFGPAYLSALAAIQSGQIPEPAAVTVAAAVVGCGLRPARRGSRRTRIGRRLSAVLNPQTWRIPRVQFAHC
;
A
#
# COMPACT_ATOMS: atom_id res chain seq x y z
N ASN A 1 -39.66 30.28 -40.02
CA ASN A 1 -40.11 31.06 -38.84
C ASN A 1 -41.20 30.28 -38.14
N GLY A 2 -41.10 30.07 -36.82
CA GLY A 2 -42.11 29.35 -36.05
C GLY A 2 -43.39 30.17 -35.85
N ILE A 3 -44.42 29.55 -35.28
CA ILE A 3 -45.70 30.18 -34.95
C ILE A 3 -45.63 30.76 -33.53
N THR A 4 -46.06 32.02 -33.38
CA THR A 4 -46.25 32.66 -32.06
C THR A 4 -47.72 32.87 -31.78
N VAL A 5 -48.23 32.32 -30.67
CA VAL A 5 -49.61 32.51 -30.19
C VAL A 5 -49.60 33.46 -29.00
N ASN A 6 -50.23 34.63 -29.14
CA ASN A 6 -50.26 35.69 -28.14
C ASN A 6 -51.66 35.91 -27.57
N GLY A 7 -51.77 36.04 -26.24
CA GLY A 7 -53.01 36.42 -25.54
C GLY A 7 -54.12 35.36 -25.57
N GLY A 8 -55.08 35.48 -24.65
CA GLY A 8 -56.24 34.59 -24.55
C GLY A 8 -55.96 33.20 -23.95
N THR A 9 -56.95 32.31 -24.06
CA THR A 9 -56.88 30.89 -23.66
C THR A 9 -57.07 30.01 -24.88
N LEU A 10 -56.13 29.08 -25.10
CA LEU A 10 -56.27 27.98 -26.03
C LEU A 10 -57.00 26.84 -25.31
N HIS A 11 -58.31 26.71 -25.56
CA HIS A 11 -59.10 25.58 -25.09
C HIS A 11 -58.85 24.38 -25.99
N VAL A 12 -58.56 23.24 -25.38
CA VAL A 12 -58.18 22.01 -26.06
C VAL A 12 -59.22 20.93 -25.74
N ASP A 13 -60.31 20.90 -26.52
CA ASP A 13 -61.42 19.96 -26.36
C ASP A 13 -61.11 18.62 -27.09
N GLY A 14 -60.25 17.81 -26.49
CA GLY A 14 -59.83 16.49 -26.99
C GLY A 14 -58.32 16.28 -26.84
N GLY A 15 -57.82 15.03 -26.80
CA GLY A 15 -56.38 14.75 -26.70
C GLY A 15 -55.61 15.29 -27.91
N VAL A 16 -55.17 16.55 -27.84
CA VAL A 16 -54.55 17.26 -28.97
C VAL A 16 -53.03 17.27 -28.85
N ILE A 17 -52.43 17.11 -30.02
CA ILE A 17 -51.02 17.29 -30.35
C ILE A 17 -50.75 18.78 -30.59
N LEU A 18 -49.96 19.42 -29.73
CA LEU A 18 -49.27 20.65 -30.10
C LEU A 18 -47.98 20.26 -30.82
N SER A 19 -48.02 20.29 -32.16
CA SER A 19 -46.86 20.01 -33.00
C SER A 19 -46.06 21.27 -33.27
N ALA A 20 -44.80 21.29 -32.83
CA ALA A 20 -43.88 22.39 -33.09
C ALA A 20 -43.03 22.13 -34.33
N THR A 21 -43.63 22.16 -35.53
CA THR A 21 -42.88 22.15 -36.80
C THR A 21 -42.66 23.59 -37.28
N SER A 22 -41.42 24.00 -37.54
CA SER A 22 -41.15 25.38 -38.00
C SER A 22 -41.07 25.52 -39.52
N GLY A 23 -42.04 24.98 -40.25
CA GLY A 23 -42.01 24.94 -41.72
C GLY A 23 -40.84 24.09 -42.24
N TYR A 24 -40.54 24.20 -43.53
CA TYR A 24 -39.45 23.46 -44.16
C TYR A 24 -38.21 24.36 -44.39
N ASN A 25 -37.01 23.80 -44.28
CA ASN A 25 -35.77 24.48 -44.70
C ASN A 25 -35.69 24.52 -46.24
N THR A 26 -34.65 25.14 -46.80
CA THR A 26 -34.45 25.23 -48.26
C THR A 26 -34.23 23.88 -48.94
N ALA A 27 -33.98 22.81 -48.18
CA ALA A 27 -33.89 21.43 -48.64
C ALA A 27 -35.23 20.66 -48.53
N ASN A 28 -36.34 21.34 -48.21
CA ASN A 28 -37.67 20.75 -48.03
C ASN A 28 -37.76 19.75 -46.86
N GLU A 29 -36.91 19.93 -45.85
CA GLU A 29 -36.88 19.16 -44.60
C GLU A 29 -37.53 19.96 -43.48
N ILE A 30 -38.15 19.33 -42.47
CA ILE A 30 -38.71 20.09 -41.34
C ILE A 30 -37.60 20.90 -40.68
N ASN A 31 -37.82 22.22 -40.59
CA ASN A 31 -36.89 23.11 -39.93
C ASN A 31 -36.95 22.83 -38.41
N ALA A 32 -35.90 22.19 -37.92
CA ALA A 32 -35.78 21.79 -36.53
C ALA A 32 -35.05 22.83 -35.65
N ALA A 33 -34.60 23.94 -36.23
CA ALA A 33 -33.82 24.99 -35.57
C ALA A 33 -34.67 26.19 -35.08
N VAL A 34 -35.82 26.44 -35.71
CA VAL A 34 -36.75 27.50 -35.28
C VAL A 34 -37.87 26.88 -34.45
N GLY A 35 -38.33 27.57 -33.40
CA GLY A 35 -39.34 27.05 -32.48
C GLY A 35 -40.66 27.82 -32.50
N ASN A 36 -41.74 27.15 -32.11
CA ASN A 36 -43.04 27.78 -31.84
C ASN A 36 -43.06 28.38 -30.43
N VAL A 37 -43.78 29.48 -30.23
CA VAL A 37 -43.90 30.16 -28.94
C VAL A 37 -45.38 30.32 -28.57
N ILE A 38 -45.78 29.80 -27.42
CA ILE A 38 -47.14 29.91 -26.88
C ILE A 38 -47.10 30.79 -25.64
N ASN A 39 -47.59 32.02 -25.77
CA ASN A 39 -47.75 32.96 -24.66
C ASN A 39 -49.15 32.88 -24.03
N ALA A 40 -50.13 32.31 -24.74
CA ALA A 40 -51.49 32.09 -24.25
C ALA A 40 -51.58 30.96 -23.21
N ARG A 41 -52.57 31.03 -22.30
CA ARG A 41 -52.90 29.90 -21.40
C ARG A 41 -53.38 28.72 -22.25
N ILE A 42 -52.95 27.51 -21.92
CA ILE A 42 -53.45 26.28 -22.53
C ILE A 42 -54.37 25.61 -21.51
N ASP A 43 -55.61 25.32 -21.88
CA ASP A 43 -56.57 24.61 -21.03
C ASP A 43 -56.92 23.26 -21.66
N ALA A 44 -56.40 22.18 -21.08
CA ALA A 44 -56.58 20.80 -21.55
C ALA A 44 -57.75 20.07 -20.86
N GLY A 45 -58.47 20.74 -19.95
CA GLY A 45 -59.57 20.12 -19.21
C GLY A 45 -59.13 18.83 -18.51
N ALA A 46 -59.88 17.74 -18.71
CA ALA A 46 -59.56 16.43 -18.11
C ALA A 46 -58.63 15.54 -18.96
N GLN A 47 -58.23 15.99 -20.14
CA GLN A 47 -57.46 15.19 -21.10
C GLN A 47 -55.96 15.33 -20.89
N GLU A 48 -55.20 14.31 -21.28
CA GLU A 48 -53.74 14.39 -21.36
C GLU A 48 -53.33 15.25 -22.55
N LEU A 49 -52.43 16.22 -22.32
CA LEU A 49 -51.89 17.07 -23.36
C LEU A 49 -50.64 16.44 -23.97
N PHE A 50 -50.64 16.24 -25.30
CA PHE A 50 -49.48 15.73 -26.02
C PHE A 50 -48.72 16.89 -26.69
N LEU A 51 -47.44 17.03 -26.35
CA LEU A 51 -46.52 17.98 -26.98
C LEU A 51 -45.59 17.23 -27.93
N LEU A 52 -45.80 17.35 -29.24
CA LEU A 52 -44.89 16.79 -30.24
C LEU A 52 -43.90 17.87 -30.67
N THR A 53 -42.61 17.65 -30.43
CA THR A 53 -41.57 18.66 -30.73
C THR A 53 -40.52 18.12 -31.72
N PRO A 54 -40.88 17.96 -33.00
CA PRO A 54 -39.89 17.77 -34.07
C PRO A 54 -39.04 19.03 -34.29
N GLY A 55 -39.57 20.22 -33.98
CA GLY A 55 -38.87 21.49 -33.76
C GLY A 55 -39.03 21.97 -32.32
N ALA A 56 -38.36 23.07 -31.93
CA ALA A 56 -38.43 23.56 -30.56
C ALA A 56 -39.83 24.14 -30.21
N LEU A 57 -40.28 23.98 -28.96
CA LEU A 57 -41.53 24.56 -28.45
C LEU A 57 -41.26 25.35 -27.18
N THR A 58 -41.69 26.60 -27.13
CA THR A 58 -41.64 27.45 -25.93
C THR A 58 -43.04 27.69 -25.41
N SER A 59 -43.35 27.23 -24.21
CA SER A 59 -44.63 27.49 -23.53
C SER A 59 -44.42 28.49 -22.38
N ASN A 60 -44.70 29.76 -22.65
CA ASN A 60 -44.67 30.85 -21.66
C ASN A 60 -46.01 30.98 -20.92
N GLY A 61 -47.13 30.66 -21.57
CA GLY A 61 -48.42 30.59 -20.91
C GLY A 61 -48.57 29.32 -20.05
N ALA A 62 -49.39 29.41 -19.00
CA ALA A 62 -49.66 28.31 -18.10
C ALA A 62 -50.45 27.18 -18.80
N ILE A 63 -50.12 25.93 -18.50
CA ILE A 63 -50.92 24.76 -18.87
C ILE A 63 -51.83 24.40 -17.69
N HIS A 64 -53.13 24.29 -17.97
CA HIS A 64 -54.18 23.95 -17.01
C HIS A 64 -54.87 22.63 -17.39
N GLY A 65 -55.34 21.90 -16.39
CA GLY A 65 -56.13 20.67 -16.55
C GLY A 65 -55.78 19.57 -15.56
N SER A 66 -56.43 18.41 -15.66
CA SER A 66 -56.19 17.26 -14.77
C SER A 66 -55.53 16.05 -15.44
N GLY A 67 -55.46 15.98 -16.78
CA GLY A 67 -54.98 14.81 -17.51
C GLY A 67 -53.46 14.69 -17.69
N GLY A 68 -52.67 15.70 -17.31
CA GLY A 68 -51.21 15.66 -17.37
C GLY A 68 -50.64 16.09 -18.73
N VAL A 69 -49.33 15.91 -18.90
CA VAL A 69 -48.59 16.34 -20.10
C VAL A 69 -47.61 15.26 -20.52
N THR A 70 -47.71 14.81 -21.77
CA THR A 70 -46.73 13.93 -22.42
C THR A 70 -45.98 14.66 -23.52
N LYS A 71 -44.66 14.75 -23.37
CA LYS A 71 -43.74 15.37 -24.32
C LYS A 71 -43.02 14.30 -25.15
N LEU A 72 -43.12 14.40 -26.47
CA LEU A 72 -42.47 13.51 -27.45
C LEU A 72 -41.64 14.33 -28.45
N GLY A 73 -40.73 13.65 -29.17
CA GLY A 73 -39.85 14.26 -30.20
C GLY A 73 -38.51 14.76 -29.65
N GLY A 74 -37.49 14.80 -30.50
CA GLY A 74 -36.09 15.01 -30.09
C GLY A 74 -35.72 16.46 -29.72
N ARG A 75 -36.50 17.47 -30.10
CA ARG A 75 -36.17 18.89 -29.85
C ARG A 75 -36.67 19.41 -28.52
N THR A 76 -36.19 20.60 -28.18
CA THR A 76 -36.39 21.25 -26.88
C THR A 76 -37.84 21.67 -26.67
N TRP A 77 -38.42 21.27 -25.53
CA TRP A 77 -39.55 21.98 -24.93
C TRP A 77 -39.05 22.89 -23.81
N PHE A 78 -39.25 24.21 -23.96
CA PHE A 78 -39.01 25.24 -22.95
C PHE A 78 -40.29 25.47 -22.13
N ALA A 79 -40.36 24.88 -20.94
CA ALA A 79 -41.46 25.03 -19.99
C ALA A 79 -41.22 26.26 -19.08
N ASN A 80 -41.74 27.42 -19.50
CA ASN A 80 -41.55 28.69 -18.78
C ASN A 80 -42.80 29.13 -18.00
N GLY A 81 -43.98 28.66 -18.40
CA GLY A 81 -45.24 29.03 -17.77
C GLY A 81 -45.44 28.38 -16.40
N VAL A 82 -46.07 29.13 -15.49
CA VAL A 82 -46.51 28.64 -14.17
C VAL A 82 -47.78 27.81 -14.36
N SER A 83 -47.60 26.53 -14.70
CA SER A 83 -48.67 25.60 -15.01
C SER A 83 -49.26 25.00 -13.72
N ASP A 84 -50.55 24.75 -13.71
CA ASP A 84 -51.28 24.26 -12.53
C ASP A 84 -51.93 22.88 -12.76
N TYR A 85 -51.65 22.22 -13.88
CA TYR A 85 -52.18 20.89 -14.14
C TYR A 85 -51.76 19.83 -13.11
N THR A 86 -52.61 18.83 -12.86
CA THR A 86 -52.42 17.85 -11.77
C THR A 86 -52.04 16.43 -12.23
N GLY A 87 -52.18 16.13 -13.52
CA GLY A 87 -51.81 14.81 -14.05
C GLY A 87 -50.30 14.59 -14.17
N VAL A 88 -49.92 13.38 -14.58
CA VAL A 88 -48.50 12.98 -14.70
C VAL A 88 -47.81 13.76 -15.82
N THR A 89 -46.55 14.13 -15.59
CA THR A 89 -45.68 14.71 -16.61
C THR A 89 -44.77 13.61 -17.14
N ARG A 90 -44.81 13.34 -18.45
CA ARG A 90 -43.94 12.37 -19.13
C ARG A 90 -43.08 13.09 -20.15
N ILE A 91 -41.78 12.79 -20.18
CA ILE A 91 -40.82 13.49 -21.04
C ILE A 91 -39.97 12.49 -21.80
N ASN A 92 -39.97 12.66 -23.13
CA ASN A 92 -39.04 12.09 -24.07
C ASN A 92 -38.35 13.22 -24.87
N GLY A 93 -37.05 13.07 -25.14
CA GLY A 93 -36.21 14.09 -25.76
C GLY A 93 -35.73 15.16 -24.78
N LEU A 94 -35.58 16.41 -25.24
CA LEU A 94 -35.00 17.50 -24.46
C LEU A 94 -36.10 18.40 -23.85
N SER A 95 -36.06 18.61 -22.53
CA SER A 95 -36.89 19.59 -21.82
C SER A 95 -36.02 20.52 -20.98
N ARG A 96 -36.36 21.82 -21.02
CA ARG A 96 -35.72 22.88 -20.23
C ARG A 96 -36.81 23.69 -19.54
N PHE A 97 -36.59 24.12 -18.30
CA PHE A 97 -37.63 24.81 -17.52
C PHE A 97 -37.12 26.01 -16.73
N ARG A 98 -38.01 26.94 -16.38
CA ARG A 98 -37.69 28.10 -15.54
C ARG A 98 -38.59 28.17 -14.33
N GLY A 99 -38.00 28.23 -13.13
CA GLY A 99 -38.73 28.29 -11.86
C GLY A 99 -38.70 26.97 -11.08
N ASN A 100 -39.12 27.03 -9.82
CA ASN A 100 -39.12 25.88 -8.92
C ASN A 100 -40.22 24.87 -9.30
N VAL A 101 -39.95 23.59 -9.05
CA VAL A 101 -40.87 22.47 -9.29
C VAL A 101 -41.23 21.88 -7.92
N LEU A 102 -42.15 22.54 -7.23
CA LEU A 102 -42.53 22.21 -5.85
C LEU A 102 -43.76 21.29 -5.83
N ASN A 103 -43.91 20.50 -4.77
CA ASN A 103 -45.09 19.65 -4.60
C ASN A 103 -46.34 20.50 -4.33
N ASN A 104 -47.48 20.12 -4.92
CA ASN A 104 -48.79 20.78 -4.69
C ASN A 104 -48.79 22.29 -4.98
N THR A 105 -47.88 22.78 -5.82
CA THR A 105 -47.72 24.20 -6.12
C THR A 105 -47.56 24.39 -7.62
N PRO A 106 -48.33 25.31 -8.26
CA PRO A 106 -48.17 25.60 -9.67
C PRO A 106 -46.72 25.95 -10.04
N GLY A 107 -46.25 25.42 -11.16
CA GLY A 107 -44.88 25.55 -11.61
C GLY A 107 -44.70 25.04 -13.04
N PRO A 108 -43.46 24.95 -13.54
CA PRO A 108 -43.18 24.59 -14.94
C PRO A 108 -43.79 23.26 -15.39
N TYR A 109 -43.93 22.33 -14.45
CA TYR A 109 -44.46 21.00 -14.70
C TYR A 109 -45.80 20.73 -14.00
N GLY A 110 -46.59 21.76 -13.73
CA GLY A 110 -47.89 21.59 -13.07
C GLY A 110 -47.79 21.58 -11.55
N SER A 111 -48.95 21.43 -10.89
CA SER A 111 -49.09 21.46 -9.43
C SER A 111 -49.14 20.06 -8.79
N SER A 112 -48.91 19.00 -9.56
CA SER A 112 -48.94 17.61 -9.07
C SER A 112 -47.82 17.28 -8.08
N ASN A 113 -48.02 16.26 -7.24
CA ASN A 113 -46.96 15.62 -6.45
C ASN A 113 -46.44 14.31 -7.10
N THR A 114 -47.07 13.83 -8.18
CA THR A 114 -46.63 12.61 -8.87
C THR A 114 -45.27 12.83 -9.49
N ALA A 115 -44.41 11.81 -9.45
CA ALA A 115 -43.09 11.89 -10.06
C ALA A 115 -43.18 12.20 -11.57
N ILE A 116 -42.20 12.94 -12.08
CA ILE A 116 -42.05 13.15 -13.52
C ILE A 116 -41.41 11.90 -14.12
N GLU A 117 -42.01 11.34 -15.16
CA GLU A 117 -41.46 10.17 -15.85
C GLU A 117 -40.54 10.61 -16.99
N LEU A 118 -39.25 10.26 -16.90
CA LEU A 118 -38.25 10.48 -17.93
C LEU A 118 -37.97 9.16 -18.65
N TYR A 119 -38.17 9.14 -19.96
CA TYR A 119 -37.94 7.95 -20.77
C TYR A 119 -36.53 7.99 -21.38
N ALA A 120 -35.59 7.34 -20.68
CA ALA A 120 -34.24 7.04 -21.12
C ALA A 120 -34.28 6.03 -22.27
N GLY A 121 -33.81 6.43 -23.44
CA GLY A 121 -33.94 5.61 -24.64
C GLY A 121 -35.31 5.68 -25.30
N ASN A 122 -35.34 5.34 -26.59
CA ASN A 122 -36.50 5.46 -27.46
C ASN A 122 -36.92 6.91 -27.75
N ALA A 123 -35.99 7.73 -28.25
CA ALA A 123 -36.41 8.75 -29.19
C ALA A 123 -36.79 8.01 -30.48
N LEU A 124 -38.06 7.61 -30.62
CA LEU A 124 -38.59 7.38 -31.96
C LEU A 124 -38.23 8.62 -32.77
N GLN A 125 -37.46 8.42 -33.84
CA GLN A 125 -37.18 9.43 -34.85
C GLN A 125 -38.51 9.93 -35.42
N HIS A 126 -39.11 10.91 -34.74
CA HIS A 126 -39.95 11.90 -35.39
C HIS A 126 -39.15 13.19 -35.56
N ASP A 127 -37.83 13.09 -35.76
CA ASP A 127 -37.11 14.05 -36.59
C ASP A 127 -37.18 13.45 -38.02
N PRO A 128 -38.00 13.99 -38.94
CA PRO A 128 -38.10 13.47 -40.31
C PRO A 128 -36.84 13.73 -41.14
N VAL A 129 -35.80 14.33 -40.55
CA VAL A 129 -34.49 14.47 -41.18
C VAL A 129 -33.64 13.25 -40.83
N LEU A 130 -33.51 12.33 -41.79
CA LEU A 130 -32.47 11.31 -41.78
C LEU A 130 -31.09 12.00 -41.71
N GLY A 131 -30.56 12.18 -40.50
CA GLY A 131 -29.19 12.68 -40.28
C GLY A 131 -29.04 13.83 -39.28
N ALA A 132 -30.11 14.47 -38.81
CA ALA A 132 -29.98 15.40 -37.68
C ALA A 132 -29.99 14.58 -36.38
N ALA A 133 -28.80 14.40 -35.79
CA ALA A 133 -28.59 13.56 -34.60
C ALA A 133 -29.51 13.98 -33.43
N GLY A 134 -30.69 13.34 -33.33
CA GLY A 134 -31.46 13.32 -32.11
C GLY A 134 -30.61 12.65 -31.03
N PHE A 135 -30.52 13.27 -29.86
CA PHE A 135 -29.91 12.62 -28.70
C PHE A 135 -30.69 11.34 -28.42
N GLY A 136 -30.02 10.18 -28.43
CA GLY A 136 -30.63 8.85 -28.23
C GLY A 136 -31.21 8.61 -26.81
N GLY A 137 -31.43 9.67 -26.03
CA GLY A 137 -31.90 9.63 -24.64
C GLY A 137 -32.67 10.89 -24.25
N VAL A 138 -33.14 10.95 -23.00
CA VAL A 138 -33.87 12.10 -22.44
C VAL A 138 -32.90 13.09 -21.80
N THR A 139 -33.12 14.38 -21.97
CA THR A 139 -32.36 15.42 -21.27
C THR A 139 -33.32 16.36 -20.56
N PHE A 140 -33.01 16.67 -19.31
CA PHE A 140 -33.87 17.41 -18.40
C PHE A 140 -33.05 18.38 -17.56
N GLY A 141 -33.55 19.61 -17.34
CA GLY A 141 -32.83 20.56 -16.48
C GLY A 141 -33.32 22.00 -16.53
N PRO A 142 -32.96 22.83 -15.53
CA PRO A 142 -33.28 24.26 -15.55
C PRO A 142 -32.61 24.98 -16.73
N ASP A 143 -33.34 25.90 -17.35
CA ASP A 143 -32.94 26.70 -18.51
C ASP A 143 -31.90 27.77 -18.15
N ALA A 144 -31.25 28.33 -19.18
CA ALA A 144 -30.32 29.44 -19.00
C ALA A 144 -31.03 30.67 -18.40
N GLY A 145 -30.41 31.28 -17.38
CA GLY A 145 -30.97 32.43 -16.66
C GLY A 145 -32.05 32.09 -15.63
N ALA A 146 -32.31 30.81 -15.34
CA ALA A 146 -33.31 30.42 -14.33
C ALA A 146 -32.91 30.76 -12.88
N GLY A 147 -31.63 31.07 -12.61
CA GLY A 147 -31.11 31.25 -11.25
C GLY A 147 -31.03 29.92 -10.48
N PRO A 148 -30.95 29.95 -9.13
CA PRO A 148 -31.09 28.76 -8.31
C PRO A 148 -32.49 28.15 -8.44
N VAL A 149 -32.55 26.83 -8.61
CA VAL A 149 -33.81 26.10 -8.83
C VAL A 149 -33.92 24.94 -7.86
N THR A 150 -35.08 24.81 -7.23
CA THR A 150 -35.42 23.69 -6.34
C THR A 150 -36.53 22.84 -6.94
N MET A 151 -36.39 21.52 -6.84
CA MET A 151 -37.36 20.53 -7.28
C MET A 151 -37.68 19.54 -6.16
N ASP A 152 -38.92 19.56 -5.68
CA ASP A 152 -39.42 18.65 -4.64
C ASP A 152 -40.18 17.46 -5.21
N ARG A 153 -40.63 17.54 -6.47
CA ARG A 153 -41.22 16.39 -7.17
C ARG A 153 -40.15 15.35 -7.47
N GLY A 154 -40.52 14.08 -7.32
CA GLY A 154 -39.66 12.97 -7.69
C GLY A 154 -39.50 12.78 -9.20
N LEU A 155 -38.55 11.93 -9.58
CA LEU A 155 -38.35 11.45 -10.94
C LEU A 155 -38.49 9.92 -11.00
N ILE A 156 -39.03 9.41 -12.11
CA ILE A 156 -38.92 7.99 -12.48
C ILE A 156 -38.22 7.92 -13.83
N ILE A 157 -37.07 7.24 -13.87
CA ILE A 157 -36.30 7.01 -15.10
C ILE A 157 -36.68 5.62 -15.63
N ARG A 158 -37.13 5.56 -16.88
CA ARG A 158 -37.61 4.34 -17.56
C ARG A 158 -36.95 4.17 -18.91
N GLY A 159 -36.85 2.93 -19.39
CA GLY A 159 -36.41 2.62 -20.74
C GLY A 159 -34.92 2.32 -20.86
N ASP A 160 -34.54 1.74 -21.99
CA ASP A 160 -33.18 1.30 -22.31
C ASP A 160 -32.36 2.43 -22.92
N GLY A 161 -31.50 3.05 -22.09
CA GLY A 161 -30.62 4.13 -22.52
C GLY A 161 -30.30 5.12 -21.41
N PHE A 162 -29.87 6.32 -21.81
CA PHE A 162 -29.43 7.35 -20.88
C PHE A 162 -30.48 8.46 -20.66
N ALA A 163 -30.57 8.93 -19.42
CA ALA A 163 -31.25 10.15 -19.00
C ALA A 163 -30.20 11.15 -18.48
N MET A 164 -30.19 12.36 -19.01
CA MET A 164 -29.21 13.38 -18.64
C MET A 164 -29.86 14.50 -17.84
N ILE A 165 -29.35 14.74 -16.63
CA ILE A 165 -29.67 15.92 -15.84
C ILE A 165 -28.63 16.99 -16.11
N ARG A 166 -29.07 18.12 -16.65
CA ARG A 166 -28.22 19.27 -16.98
C ARG A 166 -28.63 20.47 -16.16
N ASN A 167 -27.69 21.40 -15.97
CA ASN A 167 -27.99 22.70 -15.38
C ASN A 167 -27.55 23.79 -16.36
N PHE A 168 -28.51 24.36 -17.09
CA PHE A 168 -28.20 25.38 -18.08
C PHE A 168 -28.12 26.79 -17.47
N ALA A 169 -28.45 26.96 -16.19
CA ALA A 169 -28.46 28.27 -15.52
C ALA A 169 -27.05 28.89 -15.38
N GLY A 170 -25.99 28.11 -15.61
CA GLY A 170 -24.59 28.55 -15.58
C GLY A 170 -24.04 28.65 -14.15
N ALA A 171 -22.88 29.31 -14.00
CA ALA A 171 -22.08 29.32 -12.76
C ALA A 171 -22.80 29.82 -11.50
N ASN A 172 -23.91 30.56 -11.64
CA ASN A 172 -24.64 31.16 -10.52
C ASN A 172 -25.94 30.43 -10.14
N GLY A 173 -26.34 29.38 -10.87
CA GLY A 173 -27.54 28.60 -10.56
C GLY A 173 -27.17 27.25 -9.95
N THR A 174 -27.61 26.98 -8.71
CA THR A 174 -27.58 25.62 -8.15
C THR A 174 -28.89 24.93 -8.47
N PHE A 175 -28.84 23.69 -8.98
CA PHE A 175 -30.02 22.86 -9.13
C PHE A 175 -30.14 21.87 -7.96
N THR A 176 -31.13 22.08 -7.10
CA THR A 176 -31.40 21.26 -5.92
C THR A 176 -32.58 20.33 -6.17
N MET A 177 -32.36 19.03 -6.03
CA MET A 177 -33.36 17.97 -6.14
C MET A 177 -33.65 17.37 -4.76
N ASN A 178 -34.80 17.69 -4.20
CA ASN A 178 -35.31 17.13 -2.94
C ASN A 178 -36.19 15.90 -3.15
N GLY A 179 -36.85 15.79 -4.32
CA GLY A 179 -37.68 14.64 -4.66
C GLY A 179 -36.87 13.35 -4.87
N SER A 180 -37.48 12.20 -4.58
CA SER A 180 -36.87 10.88 -4.79
C SER A 180 -36.68 10.57 -6.28
N ILE A 181 -35.69 9.74 -6.59
CA ILE A 181 -35.41 9.27 -7.96
C ILE A 181 -35.54 7.74 -7.97
N GLN A 182 -36.32 7.20 -8.91
CA GLN A 182 -36.38 5.76 -9.17
C GLN A 182 -35.79 5.46 -10.55
N ILE A 183 -34.83 4.54 -10.64
CA ILE A 183 -34.11 4.21 -11.86
C ILE A 183 -34.42 2.75 -12.25
N SER A 184 -35.03 2.56 -13.42
CA SER A 184 -35.33 1.22 -13.95
C SER A 184 -34.05 0.47 -14.32
N ALA A 185 -34.09 -0.87 -14.35
CA ALA A 185 -32.90 -1.72 -14.49
C ALA A 185 -32.06 -1.42 -15.75
N GLU A 186 -32.73 -1.04 -16.84
CA GLU A 186 -32.15 -0.77 -18.16
C GLU A 186 -31.71 0.69 -18.33
N SER A 187 -31.99 1.55 -17.33
CA SER A 187 -31.76 2.99 -17.44
C SER A 187 -30.45 3.42 -16.79
N ASP A 188 -29.82 4.42 -17.39
CA ASP A 188 -28.62 5.10 -16.88
C ASP A 188 -28.89 6.60 -16.67
N LEU A 189 -28.80 7.09 -15.43
CA LEU A 189 -28.99 8.50 -15.08
C LEU A 189 -27.65 9.23 -14.94
N ARG A 190 -27.38 10.21 -15.80
CA ARG A 190 -26.13 10.98 -15.82
C ARG A 190 -26.33 12.45 -15.46
N TRP A 191 -25.52 12.94 -14.52
CA TRP A 191 -25.36 14.38 -14.28
C TRP A 191 -24.29 14.93 -15.21
N GLN A 192 -24.61 15.95 -16.00
CA GLN A 192 -23.71 16.42 -17.05
C GLN A 192 -23.44 17.92 -16.95
N ALA A 193 -22.16 18.29 -17.10
CA ALA A 193 -21.73 19.65 -17.34
C ALA A 193 -21.67 19.95 -18.85
N ILE A 194 -22.37 21.00 -19.29
CA ILE A 194 -22.41 21.40 -20.72
C ILE A 194 -21.91 22.82 -20.96
N ASN A 195 -22.07 23.70 -19.97
CA ASN A 195 -21.66 25.10 -20.06
C ASN A 195 -20.25 25.31 -19.51
N ALA A 196 -19.57 26.34 -20.02
CA ALA A 196 -18.32 26.82 -19.44
C ALA A 196 -18.54 27.26 -17.99
N GLY A 197 -17.55 26.99 -17.14
CA GLY A 197 -17.63 27.25 -15.71
C GLY A 197 -18.30 26.13 -14.94
N VAL A 198 -18.91 26.50 -13.81
CA VAL A 198 -19.35 25.59 -12.77
C VAL A 198 -20.80 25.16 -12.97
N ASN A 199 -21.07 23.86 -12.96
CA ASN A 199 -22.40 23.28 -13.01
C ASN A 199 -22.68 22.58 -11.67
N ARG A 200 -23.46 23.22 -10.78
CA ARG A 200 -23.70 22.73 -9.41
C ARG A 200 -25.06 22.03 -9.30
N PHE A 201 -25.04 20.83 -8.73
CA PHE A 201 -26.17 19.94 -8.48
C PHE A 201 -26.16 19.49 -7.03
N VAL A 202 -27.33 19.46 -6.40
CA VAL A 202 -27.51 18.94 -5.03
C VAL A 202 -28.65 17.94 -5.05
N LEU A 203 -28.36 16.68 -4.72
CA LEU A 203 -29.36 15.64 -4.55
C LEU A 203 -29.58 15.38 -3.05
N ASN A 204 -30.74 15.82 -2.56
CA ASN A 204 -31.23 15.55 -1.21
C ASN A 204 -32.20 14.37 -1.19
N GLY A 205 -32.93 14.11 -2.27
CA GLY A 205 -33.85 12.97 -2.35
C GLY A 205 -33.13 11.62 -2.51
N VAL A 206 -33.78 10.55 -2.06
CA VAL A 206 -33.24 9.18 -2.19
C VAL A 206 -33.34 8.71 -3.64
N ALA A 207 -32.21 8.25 -4.20
CA ALA A 207 -32.16 7.51 -5.46
C ALA A 207 -32.24 6.00 -5.21
N SER A 208 -33.07 5.29 -5.97
CA SER A 208 -33.38 3.86 -5.79
C SER A 208 -33.60 3.15 -7.12
N GLY A 209 -33.67 1.82 -7.11
CA GLY A 209 -33.96 1.00 -8.30
C GLY A 209 -32.75 0.23 -8.83
N ALA A 210 -32.94 -0.55 -9.89
CA ALA A 210 -31.90 -1.45 -10.38
C ALA A 210 -30.93 -0.81 -11.39
N GLY A 211 -31.25 0.39 -11.88
CA GLY A 211 -30.45 1.08 -12.89
C GLY A 211 -29.20 1.76 -12.36
N ARG A 212 -28.47 2.38 -13.28
CA ARG A 212 -27.20 3.07 -13.06
C ARG A 212 -27.39 4.56 -12.82
N MET A 213 -26.46 5.14 -12.09
CA MET A 213 -26.34 6.59 -11.90
C MET A 213 -24.90 7.01 -12.14
N GLY A 214 -24.63 8.27 -12.45
CA GLY A 214 -23.26 8.69 -12.64
C GLY A 214 -23.10 10.13 -13.05
N THR A 215 -21.85 10.56 -13.22
CA THR A 215 -21.52 11.83 -13.86
C THR A 215 -21.06 11.59 -15.28
N THR A 216 -21.11 12.64 -16.10
CA THR A 216 -20.35 12.69 -17.34
C THR A 216 -19.84 14.10 -17.64
N LEU A 217 -18.54 14.19 -17.92
CA LEU A 217 -17.87 15.40 -18.37
C LEU A 217 -17.60 15.25 -19.87
N THR A 218 -18.46 15.84 -20.69
CA THR A 218 -18.17 15.91 -22.13
C THR A 218 -16.98 16.85 -22.36
N ILE A 219 -15.84 16.27 -22.73
CA ILE A 219 -14.63 17.03 -23.04
C ILE A 219 -14.80 17.62 -24.44
N THR A 220 -14.80 18.95 -24.52
CA THR A 220 -14.56 19.65 -25.78
C THR A 220 -13.18 20.30 -25.64
N PRO A 221 -12.23 20.03 -26.55
CA PRO A 221 -10.91 20.62 -26.50
C PRO A 221 -10.99 22.15 -26.32
N GLY A 222 -10.25 22.68 -25.34
CA GLY A 222 -10.18 24.12 -25.05
C GLY A 222 -11.32 24.70 -24.20
N ILE A 223 -12.27 23.90 -23.70
CA ILE A 223 -13.35 24.37 -22.82
C ILE A 223 -13.21 23.76 -21.41
N SER A 224 -12.89 24.59 -20.42
CA SER A 224 -12.92 24.19 -19.01
C SER A 224 -14.38 24.10 -18.51
N ARG A 225 -14.82 22.88 -18.20
CA ARG A 225 -16.12 22.59 -17.59
C ARG A 225 -15.90 21.96 -16.22
N SER A 226 -16.65 22.41 -15.21
CA SER A 226 -16.63 21.81 -13.88
C SER A 226 -18.03 21.33 -13.50
N LEU A 227 -18.13 20.10 -13.00
CA LEU A 227 -19.33 19.52 -12.41
C LEU A 227 -19.13 19.42 -10.90
N TRP A 228 -20.10 19.93 -10.12
CA TRP A 228 -20.20 19.69 -8.68
C TRP A 228 -21.51 18.95 -8.41
N LEU A 229 -21.42 17.72 -7.90
CA LEU A 229 -22.59 16.93 -7.49
C LEU A 229 -22.51 16.62 -6.00
N THR A 230 -23.44 17.15 -5.23
CA THR A 230 -23.60 16.83 -3.81
C THR A 230 -24.64 15.72 -3.63
N LEU A 231 -24.26 14.63 -2.97
CA LEU A 231 -25.11 13.46 -2.71
C LEU A 231 -25.35 13.33 -1.19
N ASN A 232 -26.50 13.82 -0.72
CA ASN A 232 -26.80 13.91 0.72
C ASN A 232 -27.60 12.72 1.27
N SER A 233 -28.22 11.93 0.40
CA SER A 233 -29.15 10.86 0.77
C SER A 233 -28.49 9.49 0.88
N ALA A 234 -29.12 8.61 1.68
CA ALA A 234 -28.80 7.20 1.71
C ALA A 234 -29.44 6.51 0.50
N ASN A 235 -28.71 6.43 -0.61
CA ASN A 235 -29.23 5.90 -1.86
C ASN A 235 -29.22 4.36 -1.85
N THR A 236 -30.14 3.75 -2.58
CA THR A 236 -30.34 2.28 -2.61
C THR A 236 -30.35 1.71 -4.02
N PHE A 237 -29.95 2.47 -5.04
CA PHE A 237 -29.87 1.93 -6.40
C PHE A 237 -28.74 0.89 -6.50
N SER A 238 -28.92 -0.14 -7.31
CA SER A 238 -28.01 -1.29 -7.37
C SER A 238 -27.20 -1.43 -8.67
N GLY A 239 -27.51 -0.63 -9.70
CA GLY A 239 -26.82 -0.75 -11.00
C GLY A 239 -25.37 -0.26 -10.99
N GLY A 240 -24.98 0.51 -9.97
CA GLY A 240 -23.66 1.11 -9.82
C GLY A 240 -23.64 2.62 -10.06
N PHE A 241 -22.53 3.24 -9.66
CA PHE A 241 -22.26 4.66 -9.87
C PHE A 241 -21.03 4.86 -10.74
N ASP A 242 -21.18 5.43 -11.92
CA ASP A 242 -20.08 5.61 -12.88
C ASP A 242 -19.67 7.09 -12.99
N THR A 243 -18.38 7.43 -12.89
CA THR A 243 -17.85 8.78 -13.06
C THR A 243 -16.68 8.82 -14.03
N ASP A 244 -16.62 9.85 -14.87
CA ASP A 244 -15.52 10.17 -15.79
C ASP A 244 -14.84 11.51 -15.44
N GLY A 245 -15.20 12.11 -14.30
CA GLY A 245 -14.64 13.37 -13.80
C GLY A 245 -15.60 14.24 -12.99
N GLY A 246 -15.08 15.38 -12.55
CA GLY A 246 -15.82 16.37 -11.75
C GLY A 246 -15.59 16.22 -10.25
N THR A 247 -16.35 16.97 -9.46
CA THR A 247 -16.29 16.93 -8.00
C THR A 247 -17.54 16.27 -7.43
N LEU A 248 -17.33 15.24 -6.61
CA LEU A 248 -18.36 14.52 -5.87
C LEU A 248 -18.29 14.93 -4.39
N GLU A 249 -19.32 15.62 -3.92
CA GLU A 249 -19.49 15.95 -2.51
C GLU A 249 -20.38 14.88 -1.84
N VAL A 250 -19.82 14.15 -0.87
CA VAL A 250 -20.44 12.97 -0.27
C VAL A 250 -21.00 13.31 1.10
N GLY A 251 -22.32 13.44 1.18
CA GLY A 251 -23.08 13.73 2.40
C GLY A 251 -23.53 12.48 3.16
N ASN A 252 -23.42 11.28 2.59
CA ASN A 252 -23.86 10.02 3.22
C ASN A 252 -22.95 8.84 2.85
N ASP A 253 -22.84 7.83 3.72
CA ASP A 253 -22.06 6.61 3.48
C ASP A 253 -22.60 5.77 2.32
N GLN A 254 -23.92 5.84 2.05
CA GLN A 254 -24.61 5.16 0.96
C GLN A 254 -24.85 6.07 -0.25
N ALA A 255 -24.07 7.15 -0.42
CA ALA A 255 -24.26 8.12 -1.50
C ALA A 255 -24.21 7.48 -2.90
N PHE A 256 -23.43 6.42 -3.09
CA PHE A 256 -23.25 5.75 -4.38
C PHE A 256 -24.15 4.52 -4.58
N GLY A 257 -25.17 4.34 -3.73
CA GLY A 257 -26.04 3.18 -3.79
C GLY A 257 -25.34 1.92 -3.28
N THR A 258 -25.73 0.76 -3.80
CA THR A 258 -25.22 -0.56 -3.38
C THR A 258 -24.35 -1.26 -4.44
N GLY A 259 -24.38 -0.76 -5.68
CA GLY A 259 -23.58 -1.29 -6.78
C GLY A 259 -22.13 -0.80 -6.77
N THR A 260 -21.36 -1.21 -7.77
CA THR A 260 -19.96 -0.78 -7.95
C THR A 260 -19.86 0.72 -8.18
N PHE A 261 -18.91 1.39 -7.51
CA PHE A 261 -18.47 2.74 -7.85
C PHE A 261 -17.33 2.66 -8.87
N SER A 262 -17.57 3.07 -10.11
CA SER A 262 -16.62 2.97 -11.22
C SER A 262 -16.07 4.35 -11.59
N MET A 263 -14.74 4.43 -11.65
CA MET A 263 -14.01 5.51 -12.31
C MET A 263 -13.58 4.99 -13.68
N SER A 264 -14.33 5.40 -14.70
CA SER A 264 -14.14 4.90 -16.06
C SER A 264 -13.26 5.84 -16.87
N PRO A 265 -12.35 5.31 -17.71
CA PRO A 265 -11.49 6.12 -18.57
C PRO A 265 -12.32 7.02 -19.47
N ASN A 266 -11.89 8.27 -19.57
CA ASN A 266 -12.44 9.22 -20.52
C ASN A 266 -11.66 9.12 -21.84
N PHE A 267 -12.33 9.33 -22.97
CA PHE A 267 -11.73 9.27 -24.30
C PHE A 267 -11.97 10.60 -25.02
N ASP A 268 -10.95 11.11 -25.69
CA ASP A 268 -11.11 12.28 -26.54
C ASP A 268 -11.88 11.93 -27.82
N THR A 269 -12.19 12.95 -28.63
CA THR A 269 -12.92 12.78 -29.89
C THR A 269 -12.17 11.94 -30.94
N THR A 270 -10.89 11.63 -30.70
CA THR A 270 -10.06 10.77 -31.54
C THR A 270 -9.93 9.34 -31.00
N GLY A 271 -10.61 9.03 -29.89
CA GLY A 271 -10.58 7.72 -29.25
C GLY A 271 -9.33 7.46 -28.41
N ASN A 272 -8.50 8.49 -28.16
CA ASN A 272 -7.37 8.36 -27.26
C ASN A 272 -7.84 8.52 -25.81
N ARG A 273 -7.27 7.72 -24.91
CA ARG A 273 -7.51 7.86 -23.48
C ARG A 273 -7.00 9.21 -23.00
N VAL A 274 -7.82 9.90 -22.21
CA VAL A 274 -7.46 11.14 -21.54
C VAL A 274 -7.50 10.94 -20.03
N PRO A 275 -6.41 11.26 -19.31
CA PRO A 275 -6.42 11.19 -17.86
C PRO A 275 -7.46 12.16 -17.31
N PHE A 276 -8.26 11.70 -16.36
CA PHE A 276 -9.24 12.52 -15.67
C PHE A 276 -8.96 12.56 -14.17
N ILE A 277 -9.44 13.61 -13.53
CA ILE A 277 -9.37 13.79 -12.09
C ILE A 277 -10.78 13.75 -11.54
N VAL A 278 -11.00 12.91 -10.53
CA VAL A 278 -12.21 12.99 -9.71
C VAL A 278 -11.84 13.64 -8.40
N TYR A 279 -12.48 14.77 -8.12
CA TYR A 279 -12.35 15.44 -6.84
C TYR A 279 -13.39 14.87 -5.88
N PHE A 280 -12.94 14.26 -4.80
CA PHE A 280 -13.80 13.73 -3.75
C PHE A 280 -13.78 14.64 -2.54
N ASN A 281 -14.96 14.97 -2.03
CA ASN A 281 -15.12 15.79 -0.84
C ASN A 281 -16.15 15.17 0.11
N ALA A 282 -15.70 14.57 1.19
CA ALA A 282 -16.60 14.08 2.22
C ALA A 282 -17.04 15.23 3.14
N LEU A 283 -18.36 15.40 3.33
CA LEU A 283 -18.91 16.50 4.13
C LEU A 283 -18.78 16.28 5.66
N ALA A 284 -18.49 15.05 6.07
CA ALA A 284 -18.04 14.63 7.40
C ALA A 284 -17.25 13.31 7.21
N PRO A 285 -16.65 12.68 8.24
CA PRO A 285 -16.04 11.35 8.09
C PRO A 285 -16.98 10.36 7.39
N ARG A 286 -16.50 9.60 6.40
CA ARG A 286 -17.33 8.65 5.63
C ARG A 286 -16.71 7.27 5.54
N THR A 287 -17.57 6.25 5.50
CA THR A 287 -17.20 4.89 5.12
C THR A 287 -18.02 4.47 3.90
N ILE A 288 -17.34 4.27 2.77
CA ILE A 288 -17.95 3.88 1.50
C ILE A 288 -17.73 2.38 1.32
N ALA A 289 -18.82 1.61 1.39
CA ALA A 289 -18.78 0.15 1.34
C ALA A 289 -18.91 -0.42 -0.08
N ASN A 290 -19.14 0.43 -1.08
CA ASN A 290 -19.24 0.03 -2.47
C ASN A 290 -17.95 -0.65 -2.94
N PRO A 291 -18.03 -1.77 -3.68
CA PRO A 291 -16.91 -2.23 -4.50
C PRO A 291 -16.50 -1.10 -5.46
N MET A 292 -15.22 -0.97 -5.75
CA MET A 292 -14.69 0.08 -6.61
C MET A 292 -13.97 -0.51 -7.82
N LEU A 293 -14.16 0.11 -8.98
CA LEU A 293 -13.39 -0.17 -10.19
C LEU A 293 -12.69 1.12 -10.64
N LEU A 294 -11.36 1.09 -10.70
CA LEU A 294 -10.50 2.26 -10.93
C LEU A 294 -9.67 2.06 -12.22
N SER A 295 -10.32 2.18 -13.37
CA SER A 295 -9.81 1.76 -14.68
C SER A 295 -8.85 2.74 -15.38
N ASP A 296 -7.99 3.43 -14.61
CA ASP A 296 -7.05 4.53 -14.98
C ASP A 296 -7.60 5.93 -14.67
N GLY A 297 -6.89 6.70 -13.82
CA GLY A 297 -7.32 8.04 -13.39
C GLY A 297 -6.65 8.51 -12.09
N THR A 298 -6.77 9.81 -11.80
CA THR A 298 -6.32 10.40 -10.53
C THR A 298 -7.50 10.64 -9.59
N LEU A 299 -7.41 10.12 -8.38
CA LEU A 299 -8.36 10.41 -7.30
C LEU A 299 -7.76 11.46 -6.38
N GLN A 300 -8.41 12.62 -6.31
CA GLN A 300 -7.97 13.73 -5.46
C GLN A 300 -9.00 14.01 -4.38
N PHE A 301 -8.58 14.07 -3.13
CA PHE A 301 -9.44 14.51 -2.03
C PHE A 301 -9.18 15.98 -1.72
N VAL A 302 -10.24 16.78 -1.69
CA VAL A 302 -10.16 18.25 -1.51
C VAL A 302 -10.66 18.72 -0.14
N GLY A 303 -11.36 17.86 0.60
CA GLY A 303 -11.78 18.10 1.98
C GLY A 303 -10.79 17.51 2.99
N SER A 304 -10.91 17.91 4.26
CA SER A 304 -10.07 17.40 5.36
C SER A 304 -10.67 16.19 6.09
N ASN A 305 -11.93 15.87 5.83
CA ASN A 305 -12.61 14.77 6.49
C ASN A 305 -12.04 13.41 6.02
N PRO A 306 -11.75 12.48 6.93
CA PRO A 306 -11.24 11.17 6.56
C PRO A 306 -12.31 10.36 5.82
N VAL A 307 -11.84 9.55 4.86
CA VAL A 307 -12.69 8.61 4.10
C VAL A 307 -12.10 7.22 4.20
N THR A 308 -12.95 6.24 4.50
CA THR A 308 -12.61 4.82 4.46
C THR A 308 -13.36 4.15 3.32
N PHE A 309 -12.66 3.46 2.43
CA PHE A 309 -13.24 2.56 1.44
C PHE A 309 -13.15 1.14 1.97
N SER A 310 -14.28 0.54 2.32
CA SER A 310 -14.33 -0.81 2.92
C SER A 310 -14.71 -1.90 1.93
N GLY A 311 -15.22 -1.55 0.75
CA GLY A 311 -15.42 -2.50 -0.34
C GLY A 311 -14.11 -2.85 -1.06
N GLU A 312 -14.10 -3.99 -1.76
CA GLU A 312 -12.98 -4.39 -2.62
C GLU A 312 -12.70 -3.33 -3.68
N VAL A 313 -11.43 -3.10 -3.98
CA VAL A 313 -10.98 -2.09 -4.94
C VAL A 313 -10.19 -2.76 -6.04
N ASP A 314 -10.68 -2.64 -7.26
CA ASP A 314 -10.03 -3.20 -8.44
C ASP A 314 -9.41 -2.09 -9.27
N LEU A 315 -8.09 -2.09 -9.45
CA LEU A 315 -7.38 -1.09 -10.25
C LEU A 315 -7.41 -1.43 -11.75
N ASP A 316 -8.08 -2.52 -12.15
CA ASP A 316 -8.27 -2.94 -13.54
C ASP A 316 -6.98 -3.13 -14.34
N GLY A 317 -5.87 -3.43 -13.66
CA GLY A 317 -4.54 -3.49 -14.29
C GLY A 317 -3.95 -2.12 -14.66
N ALA A 318 -4.64 -1.02 -14.33
CA ALA A 318 -4.20 0.34 -14.60
C ALA A 318 -3.25 0.88 -13.51
N THR A 319 -2.76 2.11 -13.72
CA THR A 319 -2.01 2.85 -12.70
C THR A 319 -2.95 3.82 -12.01
N PHE A 320 -3.22 3.58 -10.73
CA PHE A 320 -4.02 4.47 -9.92
C PHE A 320 -3.13 5.50 -9.22
N ASN A 321 -3.42 6.79 -9.39
CA ASN A 321 -2.73 7.86 -8.68
C ASN A 321 -3.63 8.50 -7.63
N ASN A 322 -3.25 8.35 -6.36
CA ASN A 322 -3.85 9.08 -5.25
C ASN A 322 -3.05 10.38 -4.99
N SER A 323 -3.68 11.53 -5.21
CA SER A 323 -3.09 12.85 -4.93
C SER A 323 -3.69 13.52 -3.69
N SER A 324 -4.25 12.74 -2.75
CA SER A 324 -4.90 13.27 -1.56
C SER A 324 -3.96 14.04 -0.64
N THR A 325 -4.45 15.14 -0.06
CA THR A 325 -3.83 15.86 1.05
C THR A 325 -4.44 15.50 2.40
N ALA A 326 -5.63 14.89 2.40
CA ALA A 326 -6.27 14.31 3.57
C ALA A 326 -5.89 12.85 3.80
N THR A 327 -6.23 12.33 4.99
CA THR A 327 -6.06 10.92 5.32
C THR A 327 -7.14 10.06 4.68
N ILE A 328 -6.74 9.06 3.90
CA ILE A 328 -7.62 8.12 3.21
C ILE A 328 -7.29 6.70 3.65
N THR A 329 -8.29 5.88 3.92
CA THR A 329 -8.10 4.46 4.27
C THR A 329 -8.73 3.58 3.21
N PHE A 330 -7.96 2.64 2.69
CA PHE A 330 -8.47 1.50 1.92
C PHE A 330 -8.44 0.26 2.82
N ALA A 331 -9.62 -0.13 3.28
CA ALA A 331 -9.83 -1.26 4.17
C ALA A 331 -10.22 -2.55 3.44
N GLY A 332 -10.90 -2.46 2.29
CA GLY A 332 -11.04 -3.58 1.36
C GLY A 332 -9.71 -3.89 0.66
N ASN A 333 -9.61 -5.05 0.01
CA ASN A 333 -8.38 -5.42 -0.67
C ASN A 333 -8.27 -4.66 -2.00
N LEU A 334 -7.04 -4.32 -2.36
CA LEU A 334 -6.69 -3.76 -3.66
C LEU A 334 -6.20 -4.87 -4.59
N HIS A 335 -6.78 -4.90 -5.78
CA HIS A 335 -6.51 -5.90 -6.81
C HIS A 335 -5.96 -5.30 -8.09
N ARG A 336 -4.99 -6.00 -8.69
CA ARG A 336 -4.41 -5.72 -10.03
C ARG A 336 -3.77 -4.32 -10.12
N GLY A 337 -3.00 -4.04 -11.18
CA GLY A 337 -2.50 -2.68 -11.47
C GLY A 337 -1.37 -2.17 -10.56
N ASN A 338 -1.08 -0.86 -10.65
CA ASN A 338 -0.05 -0.14 -9.88
C ASN A 338 -0.69 0.90 -8.96
N PHE A 339 -0.06 1.19 -7.82
CA PHE A 339 -0.53 2.20 -6.88
C PHE A 339 0.50 3.32 -6.71
N ILE A 340 0.13 4.55 -7.08
CA ILE A 340 0.95 5.75 -6.89
C ILE A 340 0.32 6.66 -5.84
N LYS A 341 1.13 7.16 -4.91
CA LYS A 341 0.78 8.21 -3.96
C LYS A 341 1.58 9.48 -4.26
N SER A 342 0.91 10.56 -4.66
CA SER A 342 1.57 11.82 -5.09
C SER A 342 1.17 13.07 -4.28
N GLY A 343 0.15 12.97 -3.41
CA GLY A 343 -0.25 14.08 -2.53
C GLY A 343 0.49 14.10 -1.19
N LEU A 344 0.38 15.17 -0.39
CA LEU A 344 1.03 15.27 0.92
C LEU A 344 0.32 14.50 2.06
N GLY A 345 -0.90 14.02 1.82
CA GLY A 345 -1.72 13.34 2.84
C GLY A 345 -1.22 11.93 3.16
N THR A 346 -1.90 11.26 4.08
CA THR A 346 -1.64 9.85 4.41
C THR A 346 -2.63 8.93 3.71
N VAL A 347 -2.17 7.85 3.11
CA VAL A 347 -3.02 6.71 2.71
C VAL A 347 -2.75 5.56 3.67
N VAL A 348 -3.80 4.94 4.19
CA VAL A 348 -3.72 3.72 5.00
C VAL A 348 -4.19 2.55 4.14
N LEU A 349 -3.34 1.54 3.99
CA LEU A 349 -3.67 0.27 3.35
C LEU A 349 -3.79 -0.80 4.44
N SER A 350 -5.02 -1.22 4.74
CA SER A 350 -5.28 -2.25 5.76
C SER A 350 -5.86 -3.54 5.20
N GLY A 351 -6.24 -3.57 3.91
CA GLY A 351 -6.62 -4.79 3.20
C GLY A 351 -5.44 -5.74 2.97
N ASN A 352 -5.75 -7.00 2.70
CA ASN A 352 -4.80 -8.01 2.22
C ASN A 352 -4.70 -7.91 0.70
N ASN A 353 -3.90 -6.96 0.22
CA ASN A 353 -3.85 -6.57 -1.19
C ASN A 353 -3.10 -7.60 -2.05
N ASP A 354 -3.50 -7.75 -3.31
CA ASP A 354 -2.88 -8.69 -4.27
C ASP A 354 -2.52 -8.05 -5.62
N TYR A 355 -2.56 -6.72 -5.72
CA TYR A 355 -2.06 -6.03 -6.90
C TYR A 355 -0.58 -6.38 -7.16
N SER A 356 -0.25 -6.55 -8.44
CA SER A 356 1.05 -7.04 -8.89
C SER A 356 1.98 -5.96 -9.41
N GLY A 357 1.49 -4.73 -9.52
CA GLY A 357 2.29 -3.56 -9.89
C GLY A 357 2.97 -2.92 -8.69
N ALA A 358 3.78 -1.90 -8.94
CA ALA A 358 4.55 -1.22 -7.91
C ALA A 358 3.67 -0.40 -6.95
N LEU A 359 4.11 -0.29 -5.70
CA LEU A 359 3.66 0.72 -4.75
C LEU A 359 4.66 1.88 -4.76
N SER A 360 4.30 3.00 -5.37
CA SER A 360 5.17 4.17 -5.53
C SER A 360 4.72 5.36 -4.69
N VAL A 361 5.51 5.75 -3.69
CA VAL A 361 5.22 6.89 -2.81
C VAL A 361 6.08 8.08 -3.19
N GLY A 362 5.51 9.00 -3.98
CA GLY A 362 6.14 10.23 -4.42
C GLY A 362 6.11 11.36 -3.38
N GLN A 363 5.03 11.45 -2.59
CA GLN A 363 4.85 12.46 -1.54
C GLN A 363 3.96 11.90 -0.43
N GLY A 364 4.10 12.47 0.77
CA GLY A 364 3.29 12.08 1.93
C GLY A 364 3.59 10.65 2.37
N MET A 365 2.64 10.02 3.07
CA MET A 365 2.86 8.71 3.67
C MET A 365 1.85 7.66 3.18
N VAL A 366 2.32 6.43 2.97
CA VAL A 366 1.47 5.23 2.90
C VAL A 366 1.71 4.38 4.14
N VAL A 367 0.69 4.12 4.95
CA VAL A 367 0.76 3.28 6.15
C VAL A 367 0.22 1.90 5.84
N LEU A 368 1.05 0.89 6.03
CA LEU A 368 0.70 -0.52 5.88
C LEU A 368 0.23 -1.07 7.24
N ARG A 369 -0.96 -1.68 7.26
CA ARG A 369 -1.57 -2.31 8.46
C ARG A 369 -1.89 -3.79 8.29
N SER A 370 -1.45 -4.38 7.18
CA SER A 370 -1.59 -5.80 6.88
C SER A 370 -0.30 -6.31 6.24
N ASN A 371 -0.02 -7.61 6.39
CA ASN A 371 1.19 -8.24 5.86
C ASN A 371 1.33 -8.02 4.35
N ASN A 372 0.24 -8.16 3.60
CA ASN A 372 0.23 -7.96 2.15
C ASN A 372 -0.29 -6.56 1.74
N ALA A 373 -0.25 -5.56 2.63
CA ALA A 373 -0.76 -4.24 2.30
C ALA A 373 -0.02 -3.56 1.12
N ALA A 374 1.26 -3.91 0.91
CA ALA A 374 2.05 -3.44 -0.24
C ALA A 374 1.73 -4.16 -1.57
N GLY A 375 0.79 -5.12 -1.57
CA GLY A 375 0.48 -5.94 -2.74
C GLY A 375 1.31 -7.23 -2.78
N SER A 376 1.44 -7.80 -3.98
CA SER A 376 2.28 -8.98 -4.23
C SER A 376 3.75 -8.60 -4.41
N ILE A 377 4.66 -9.52 -4.11
CA ILE A 377 6.12 -9.33 -4.27
C ILE A 377 6.61 -9.21 -5.73
N ALA A 378 5.70 -9.26 -6.72
CA ALA A 378 6.04 -9.07 -8.12
C ALA A 378 6.33 -7.59 -8.44
N GLY A 379 5.63 -6.68 -7.76
CA GLY A 379 5.89 -5.23 -7.84
C GLY A 379 6.85 -4.82 -6.73
N GLN A 380 7.73 -3.86 -7.00
CA GLN A 380 8.57 -3.28 -5.96
C GLN A 380 7.79 -2.21 -5.17
N SER A 381 8.10 -2.08 -3.90
CA SER A 381 7.74 -0.89 -3.11
C SER A 381 8.82 0.17 -3.25
N GLU A 382 8.42 1.42 -3.45
CA GLU A 382 9.35 2.54 -3.57
C GLU A 382 8.88 3.82 -2.89
N ALA A 383 9.83 4.56 -2.33
CA ALA A 383 9.63 5.91 -1.81
C ALA A 383 10.61 6.88 -2.46
N PHE A 384 10.09 7.97 -3.01
CA PHE A 384 10.88 9.09 -3.53
C PHE A 384 11.12 10.12 -2.44
N ASP A 385 11.93 11.14 -2.74
CA ASP A 385 12.19 12.24 -1.82
C ASP A 385 10.89 12.97 -1.45
N GLY A 386 10.58 13.05 -0.15
CA GLY A 386 9.30 13.53 0.41
C GLY A 386 8.21 12.47 0.60
N GLY A 387 8.40 11.25 0.10
CA GLY A 387 7.52 10.09 0.28
C GLY A 387 7.99 9.16 1.41
N ALA A 388 7.05 8.52 2.11
CA ALA A 388 7.36 7.54 3.14
C ALA A 388 6.40 6.34 3.15
N ILE A 389 6.92 5.16 3.48
CA ILE A 389 6.14 3.97 3.86
C ILE A 389 6.22 3.80 5.37
N GLY A 390 5.06 3.83 6.02
CA GLY A 390 4.87 3.57 7.44
C GLY A 390 4.42 2.12 7.68
N LEU A 391 4.90 1.49 8.76
CA LEU A 391 4.45 0.19 9.25
C LEU A 391 3.79 0.35 10.62
N GLU A 392 2.62 -0.25 10.81
CA GLU A 392 1.86 -0.13 12.05
C GLU A 392 1.13 -1.44 12.39
N ASN A 393 1.11 -1.82 13.67
CA ASN A 393 0.37 -2.97 14.22
C ASN A 393 0.97 -4.37 13.92
N ASN A 394 2.28 -4.53 14.13
CA ASN A 394 2.98 -5.82 14.02
C ASN A 394 2.93 -6.42 12.59
N VAL A 395 3.06 -5.58 11.58
CA VAL A 395 3.01 -5.99 10.17
C VAL A 395 4.27 -6.78 9.83
N VAL A 396 4.08 -7.91 9.14
CA VAL A 396 5.15 -8.72 8.56
C VAL A 396 5.00 -8.68 7.04
N VAL A 397 5.72 -7.75 6.40
CA VAL A 397 5.79 -7.68 4.94
C VAL A 397 6.52 -8.95 4.43
N PRO A 398 5.97 -9.66 3.42
CA PRO A 398 6.53 -10.91 2.93
C PRO A 398 8.01 -10.86 2.56
N ASP A 399 8.66 -12.02 2.65
CA ASP A 399 10.01 -12.20 2.12
C ASP A 399 10.04 -12.00 0.60
N GLY A 400 11.11 -11.42 0.09
CA GLY A 400 11.29 -11.09 -1.33
C GLY A 400 10.84 -9.69 -1.74
N GLU A 401 10.05 -8.99 -0.92
CA GLU A 401 9.63 -7.60 -1.19
C GLU A 401 10.83 -6.64 -1.15
N LEU A 402 11.20 -6.09 -2.30
CA LEU A 402 12.26 -5.08 -2.38
C LEU A 402 11.68 -3.70 -2.05
N PHE A 403 12.25 -3.02 -1.05
CA PHE A 403 12.01 -1.60 -0.86
C PHE A 403 13.15 -0.77 -1.46
N VAL A 404 12.81 0.15 -2.35
CA VAL A 404 13.76 1.14 -2.89
C VAL A 404 13.40 2.51 -2.37
N PHE A 405 14.31 3.20 -1.72
CA PHE A 405 14.01 4.50 -1.12
C PHE A 405 15.06 5.56 -1.41
N ARG A 406 14.61 6.81 -1.41
CA ARG A 406 15.41 8.01 -1.66
C ARG A 406 14.92 9.09 -0.71
N GLY A 407 15.82 9.78 -0.03
CA GLY A 407 15.46 10.90 0.83
C GLY A 407 15.15 10.47 2.27
N ASP A 408 14.73 11.45 3.05
CA ASP A 408 14.52 11.30 4.49
C ASP A 408 13.06 11.02 4.88
N GLY A 409 12.18 10.87 3.88
CA GLY A 409 10.75 10.70 4.05
C GLY A 409 10.05 11.93 4.61
N VAL A 410 8.82 11.75 5.09
CA VAL A 410 7.98 12.84 5.62
C VAL A 410 8.59 13.35 6.93
N ASP A 411 8.77 14.67 7.01
CA ASP A 411 9.35 15.40 8.15
C ASP A 411 10.79 14.96 8.54
N GLY A 412 11.49 14.25 7.66
CA GLY A 412 12.82 13.70 7.95
C GLY A 412 12.81 12.54 8.95
N LEU A 413 11.66 11.91 9.17
CA LEU A 413 11.47 10.84 10.15
C LEU A 413 11.63 9.44 9.56
N GLY A 414 12.05 9.33 8.29
CA GLY A 414 12.36 8.08 7.60
C GLY A 414 11.46 7.82 6.39
N ALA A 415 12.08 7.44 5.28
CA ALA A 415 11.39 6.96 4.08
C ALA A 415 10.78 5.57 4.28
N LEU A 416 11.39 4.73 5.13
CA LEU A 416 10.72 3.62 5.82
C LEU A 416 10.58 3.99 7.29
N ARG A 417 9.38 3.87 7.86
CA ARG A 417 9.12 4.22 9.26
C ARG A 417 8.29 3.17 9.97
N SER A 418 8.84 2.59 11.03
CA SER A 418 8.05 1.77 11.95
C SER A 418 7.40 2.67 13.00
N LEU A 419 6.08 2.86 12.89
CA LEU A 419 5.28 3.79 13.69
C LEU A 419 4.91 3.22 15.06
N SER A 420 4.51 1.94 15.11
CA SER A 420 4.15 1.24 16.35
C SER A 420 4.23 -0.27 16.21
N GLY A 421 4.41 -0.99 17.32
CA GLY A 421 4.49 -2.45 17.35
C GLY A 421 5.80 -3.03 16.83
N HIS A 422 5.81 -4.35 16.62
CA HIS A 422 6.94 -5.13 16.16
C HIS A 422 6.79 -5.46 14.67
N ASN A 423 7.28 -4.57 13.82
CA ASN A 423 7.13 -4.70 12.38
C ASN A 423 8.35 -5.40 11.77
N VAL A 424 8.10 -6.11 10.67
CA VAL A 424 9.09 -6.88 9.94
C VAL A 424 8.99 -6.51 8.46
N TRP A 425 10.12 -6.13 7.88
CA TRP A 425 10.31 -6.07 6.44
C TRP A 425 11.03 -7.33 5.98
N GLY A 426 10.32 -8.21 5.26
CA GLY A 426 10.85 -9.52 4.90
C GLY A 426 11.94 -9.48 3.83
N GLY A 427 11.91 -8.53 2.91
CA GLY A 427 12.89 -8.45 1.82
C GLY A 427 14.07 -7.51 2.08
N ARG A 428 14.75 -7.12 0.99
CA ARG A 428 15.93 -6.23 1.02
C ARG A 428 15.49 -4.77 1.02
N LEU A 429 16.26 -3.92 1.71
CA LEU A 429 16.13 -2.46 1.62
C LEU A 429 17.28 -1.88 0.79
N ALA A 430 16.96 -0.99 -0.15
CA ALA A 430 17.93 -0.33 -1.03
C ALA A 430 17.75 1.20 -0.98
N GLY A 431 18.64 1.88 -0.26
CA GLY A 431 18.73 3.35 -0.30
C GLY A 431 19.50 3.80 -1.53
N ILE A 432 18.93 4.69 -2.35
CA ILE A 432 19.54 5.10 -3.62
C ILE A 432 19.36 6.59 -3.89
N GLY A 433 20.12 7.10 -4.87
CA GLY A 433 20.04 8.50 -5.29
C GLY A 433 21.09 9.38 -4.61
N THR A 434 21.06 10.68 -4.87
CA THR A 434 22.11 11.62 -4.43
C THR A 434 21.76 12.39 -3.15
N VAL A 435 20.75 11.94 -2.42
CA VAL A 435 20.23 12.56 -1.21
C VAL A 435 20.48 11.64 0.00
N SER A 436 20.33 12.19 1.21
CA SER A 436 20.32 11.39 2.44
C SER A 436 19.23 10.32 2.40
N ASN A 437 19.47 9.18 3.05
CA ASN A 437 18.51 8.09 3.12
C ASN A 437 18.23 7.78 4.59
N THR A 438 17.00 8.00 5.05
CA THR A 438 16.65 7.83 6.46
C THR A 438 15.65 6.70 6.67
N ILE A 439 15.86 5.92 7.74
CA ILE A 439 14.93 4.90 8.25
C ILE A 439 14.54 5.27 9.68
N GLY A 440 13.24 5.35 9.96
CA GLY A 440 12.69 5.69 11.26
C GLY A 440 12.18 4.49 12.03
N VAL A 441 12.46 4.45 13.33
CA VAL A 441 11.75 3.56 14.26
C VAL A 441 11.33 4.37 15.47
N ASP A 442 10.03 4.59 15.60
CA ASP A 442 9.45 5.41 16.66
C ASP A 442 9.64 4.77 18.04
N GLY A 443 9.57 5.59 19.09
CA GLY A 443 9.76 5.11 20.47
C GLY A 443 8.76 4.00 20.84
N GLY A 444 9.27 2.89 21.36
CA GLY A 444 8.47 1.71 21.70
C GLY A 444 8.14 0.78 20.52
N ALA A 445 8.52 1.13 19.29
CA ALA A 445 8.41 0.26 18.13
C ALA A 445 9.72 -0.51 17.88
N THR A 446 9.62 -1.62 17.13
CA THR A 446 10.78 -2.30 16.57
C THR A 446 10.59 -2.57 15.08
N LEU A 447 11.63 -2.36 14.30
CA LEU A 447 11.67 -2.75 12.88
C LEU A 447 12.70 -3.86 12.71
N THR A 448 12.31 -5.01 12.17
CA THR A 448 13.24 -6.06 11.77
C THR A 448 13.29 -6.17 10.26
N VAL A 449 14.47 -5.99 9.67
CA VAL A 449 14.75 -6.25 8.26
C VAL A 449 15.36 -7.66 8.19
N ILE A 450 14.65 -8.62 7.59
CA ILE A 450 15.11 -10.03 7.57
C ILE A 450 16.36 -10.20 6.71
N ARG A 451 16.42 -9.48 5.59
CA ARG A 451 17.57 -9.49 4.66
C ARG A 451 18.48 -8.29 4.92
N ALA A 452 19.23 -7.90 3.89
CA ALA A 452 20.21 -6.84 3.95
C ALA A 452 19.61 -5.44 3.79
N LEU A 453 20.37 -4.47 4.28
CA LEU A 453 20.27 -3.06 3.97
C LEU A 453 21.44 -2.67 3.06
N THR A 454 21.15 -2.05 1.92
CA THR A 454 22.17 -1.72 0.92
C THR A 454 22.02 -0.30 0.39
N THR A 455 23.13 0.31 -0.04
CA THR A 455 23.11 1.44 -0.98
C THR A 455 23.63 1.01 -2.34
N ASN A 456 23.20 1.65 -3.42
CA ASN A 456 23.63 1.30 -4.77
C ASN A 456 25.13 1.60 -4.99
N THR A 457 25.86 0.60 -5.50
CA THR A 457 27.32 0.58 -5.65
C THR A 457 27.86 1.41 -6.83
N SER A 458 27.31 2.60 -7.07
CA SER A 458 27.84 3.54 -8.07
C SER A 458 29.01 4.30 -7.44
N THR A 459 30.23 3.82 -7.72
CA THR A 459 31.53 4.12 -7.07
C THR A 459 32.03 5.57 -7.09
N LEU A 460 31.18 6.58 -7.25
CA LEU A 460 31.58 7.99 -7.34
C LEU A 460 30.92 8.91 -6.31
N LEU A 461 29.95 8.43 -5.52
CA LEU A 461 29.29 9.24 -4.48
C LEU A 461 29.06 8.40 -3.23
N SER A 462 29.28 9.01 -2.06
CA SER A 462 29.01 8.42 -0.76
C SER A 462 27.52 8.60 -0.41
N PHE A 463 26.83 7.52 -0.06
CA PHE A 463 25.40 7.44 0.21
C PHE A 463 25.14 7.12 1.69
N PRO A 464 24.86 8.12 2.53
CA PRO A 464 24.64 7.88 3.95
C PRO A 464 23.31 7.15 4.20
N ILE A 465 23.30 6.28 5.20
CA ILE A 465 22.06 5.76 5.80
C ILE A 465 21.96 6.26 7.24
N THR A 466 20.82 6.89 7.57
CA THR A 466 20.54 7.39 8.91
C THR A 466 19.39 6.62 9.53
N LYS A 467 19.63 6.00 10.69
CA LYS A 467 18.58 5.48 11.57
C LYS A 467 18.14 6.57 12.55
N VAL A 468 16.86 6.95 12.52
CA VAL A 468 16.23 7.93 13.44
C VAL A 468 15.16 7.31 14.32
N GLY A 469 14.67 8.07 15.29
CA GLY A 469 13.65 7.64 16.25
C GLY A 469 14.19 6.75 17.37
N GLY A 470 13.55 6.78 18.54
CA GLY A 470 14.05 6.13 19.76
C GLY A 470 13.91 4.60 19.80
N GLY A 471 13.24 3.98 18.83
CA GLY A 471 13.01 2.53 18.81
C GLY A 471 14.18 1.71 18.26
N HIS A 472 14.01 0.38 18.25
CA HIS A 472 15.05 -0.58 17.87
C HIS A 472 14.90 -1.04 16.42
N MET A 473 15.96 -0.94 15.63
CA MET A 473 16.05 -1.54 14.30
C MET A 473 16.95 -2.76 14.36
N ASN A 474 16.49 -3.90 13.84
CA ASN A 474 17.28 -5.10 13.65
C ASN A 474 17.51 -5.31 12.15
N VAL A 475 18.75 -5.61 11.74
CA VAL A 475 19.08 -5.94 10.36
C VAL A 475 19.72 -7.32 10.30
N GLY A 476 19.17 -8.16 9.44
CA GLY A 476 19.64 -9.51 9.15
C GLY A 476 20.64 -9.55 8.00
N SER A 477 21.20 -10.73 7.75
CA SER A 477 22.16 -10.99 6.67
C SER A 477 21.48 -11.59 5.43
N SER A 478 21.97 -11.26 4.24
CA SER A 478 21.61 -11.91 2.97
C SER A 478 22.84 -12.44 2.26
N LEU A 479 22.68 -13.49 1.46
CA LEU A 479 23.71 -13.96 0.54
C LEU A 479 23.83 -12.99 -0.65
N PHE A 480 25.06 -12.55 -0.95
CA PHE A 480 25.43 -11.76 -2.12
C PHE A 480 26.35 -12.60 -3.00
N ASP A 481 25.99 -12.77 -4.27
CA ASP A 481 26.79 -13.50 -5.26
C ASP A 481 27.40 -12.50 -6.25
N THR A 482 28.72 -12.39 -6.29
CA THR A 482 29.46 -11.55 -7.23
C THR A 482 29.87 -12.31 -8.50
N GLY A 483 29.34 -13.52 -8.72
CA GLY A 483 29.65 -14.40 -9.84
C GLY A 483 30.89 -15.27 -9.64
N THR A 484 31.83 -14.84 -8.79
CA THR A 484 33.02 -15.63 -8.40
C THR A 484 33.04 -16.01 -6.92
N SER A 485 32.25 -15.32 -6.08
CA SER A 485 32.25 -15.50 -4.63
C SER A 485 30.88 -15.19 -4.03
N GLN A 486 30.55 -15.86 -2.94
CA GLN A 486 29.31 -15.66 -2.18
C GLN A 486 29.62 -15.16 -0.76
N PHE A 487 28.93 -14.10 -0.33
CA PHE A 487 29.17 -13.45 0.96
C PHE A 487 27.86 -13.23 1.72
N SER A 488 27.87 -13.41 3.04
CA SER A 488 26.72 -13.11 3.89
C SER A 488 26.83 -11.70 4.47
N VAL A 489 26.11 -10.75 3.89
CA VAL A 489 26.21 -9.33 4.26
C VAL A 489 24.91 -8.84 4.86
N SER A 490 24.98 -8.17 6.02
CA SER A 490 23.82 -7.52 6.64
C SER A 490 23.64 -6.10 6.18
N MET A 491 24.75 -5.37 6.07
CA MET A 491 24.74 -3.99 5.59
C MET A 491 25.89 -3.78 4.62
N LEU A 492 25.59 -3.25 3.45
CA LEU A 492 26.57 -2.76 2.48
C LEU A 492 26.23 -1.31 2.16
N VAL A 493 26.87 -0.38 2.85
CA VAL A 493 26.59 1.05 2.75
C VAL A 493 27.85 1.74 2.26
N ASP A 494 27.80 2.25 1.03
CA ASP A 494 28.86 3.05 0.43
C ASP A 494 28.76 4.49 0.95
N GLY A 495 28.80 4.65 2.28
CA GLY A 495 28.65 5.92 2.98
C GLY A 495 28.59 5.78 4.49
N PRO A 496 28.50 6.90 5.23
CA PRO A 496 28.45 6.83 6.67
C PRO A 496 27.12 6.23 7.13
N LEU A 497 27.20 5.24 8.01
CA LEU A 497 26.08 4.73 8.78
C LEU A 497 25.89 5.61 10.01
N THR A 498 24.78 6.32 10.08
CA THR A 498 24.44 7.19 11.21
C THR A 498 23.33 6.56 12.05
N VAL A 499 23.53 6.42 13.36
CA VAL A 499 22.45 6.12 14.31
C VAL A 499 22.18 7.39 15.11
N ALA A 500 21.14 8.13 14.72
CA ALA A 500 20.80 9.41 15.33
C ALA A 500 20.01 9.25 16.65
N ALA A 501 19.31 8.13 16.82
CA ALA A 501 18.58 7.79 18.04
C ALA A 501 18.28 6.29 18.13
N GLY A 502 18.06 5.82 19.36
CA GLY A 502 17.70 4.44 19.66
C GLY A 502 18.85 3.46 19.42
N THR A 503 18.50 2.24 19.03
CA THR A 503 19.46 1.15 18.75
C THR A 503 19.31 0.66 17.32
N LEU A 504 20.43 0.48 16.64
CA LEU A 504 20.54 -0.37 15.46
C LEU A 504 21.28 -1.64 15.87
N ARG A 505 20.65 -2.79 15.72
CA ARG A 505 21.24 -4.09 15.99
C ARG A 505 21.47 -4.82 14.67
N VAL A 506 22.67 -5.34 14.49
CA VAL A 506 23.02 -6.27 13.43
C VAL A 506 23.00 -7.66 14.04
N SER A 507 22.17 -8.55 13.52
CA SER A 507 22.01 -9.91 14.06
C SER A 507 22.04 -10.94 12.94
N GLN A 508 22.63 -12.09 13.22
CA GLN A 508 22.52 -13.24 12.33
C GLN A 508 21.07 -13.78 12.36
N VAL A 509 20.46 -13.98 11.19
CA VAL A 509 19.11 -14.56 11.05
C VAL A 509 19.19 -16.09 10.87
N ALA A 510 20.34 -16.61 10.42
CA ALA A 510 20.59 -18.05 10.27
C ALA A 510 21.95 -18.42 10.87
N PRO A 511 22.12 -19.65 11.40
CA PRO A 511 23.36 -20.11 12.05
C PRO A 511 24.52 -20.35 11.07
N ASP A 512 24.44 -19.99 9.80
CA ASP A 512 25.34 -20.58 8.80
C ASP A 512 26.46 -19.67 8.28
N ASN A 513 26.60 -18.40 8.70
CA ASN A 513 27.75 -17.57 8.28
C ASN A 513 28.00 -16.36 9.20
N ASP A 514 29.27 -15.97 9.32
CA ASP A 514 29.74 -14.71 9.93
C ASP A 514 29.14 -13.52 9.18
N ALA A 515 27.94 -13.10 9.56
CA ALA A 515 27.31 -11.91 9.01
C ALA A 515 28.26 -10.72 9.13
N ILE A 516 28.53 -10.07 8.01
CA ILE A 516 29.43 -8.93 7.93
C ILE A 516 28.68 -7.68 7.49
N SER A 517 29.08 -6.53 8.01
CA SER A 517 28.65 -5.21 7.56
C SER A 517 29.85 -4.42 7.04
N ARG A 518 29.67 -3.67 5.96
CA ARG A 518 30.67 -2.73 5.43
C ARG A 518 30.06 -1.35 5.27
N VAL A 519 30.73 -0.35 5.82
CA VAL A 519 30.31 1.06 5.82
C VAL A 519 31.52 1.97 5.55
N ASP A 520 31.32 3.22 5.13
CA ASP A 520 32.46 4.16 5.04
C ASP A 520 32.88 4.66 6.42
N ASN A 521 31.91 4.96 7.28
CA ASN A 521 32.13 5.43 8.64
C ASN A 521 30.93 5.09 9.53
N VAL A 522 31.12 5.08 10.86
CA VAL A 522 30.04 4.97 11.84
C VAL A 522 29.91 6.29 12.60
N ILE A 523 28.70 6.83 12.64
CA ILE A 523 28.36 8.06 13.36
C ILE A 523 27.24 7.75 14.35
N LEU A 524 27.50 7.93 15.64
CA LEU A 524 26.51 7.77 16.69
C LEU A 524 26.18 9.15 17.28
N ALA A 525 24.92 9.40 17.62
CA ALA A 525 24.52 10.63 18.30
C ALA A 525 25.29 10.80 19.63
N GLY A 526 25.58 12.05 20.00
CA GLY A 526 26.44 12.39 21.15
C GLY A 526 27.89 12.63 20.74
N THR A 527 28.82 12.45 21.68
CA THR A 527 30.27 12.46 21.40
C THR A 527 30.79 11.03 21.34
N THR A 528 31.98 10.82 20.78
CA THR A 528 32.59 9.47 20.72
C THR A 528 32.87 8.86 22.10
N ALA A 529 33.06 9.68 23.14
CA ALA A 529 33.28 9.24 24.51
C ALA A 529 31.99 9.14 25.34
N ALA A 530 30.91 9.80 24.90
CA ALA A 530 29.61 9.77 25.56
C ALA A 530 28.48 9.72 24.51
N PRO A 531 28.38 8.62 23.74
CA PRO A 531 27.32 8.44 22.77
C PRO A 531 25.96 8.30 23.47
N THR A 532 24.91 8.76 22.79
CA THR A 532 23.51 8.67 23.24
C THR A 532 22.68 7.68 22.44
N SER A 533 23.31 7.01 21.48
CA SER A 533 22.72 5.98 20.62
C SER A 533 23.62 4.74 20.56
N LYS A 534 23.08 3.63 20.07
CA LYS A 534 23.75 2.32 20.13
C LYS A 534 23.75 1.61 18.78
N LEU A 535 24.93 1.15 18.36
CA LEU A 535 25.11 0.13 17.33
C LEU A 535 25.48 -1.18 18.03
N ASP A 536 24.56 -2.15 18.05
CA ASP A 536 24.78 -3.48 18.62
C ASP A 536 25.17 -4.45 17.51
N LEU A 537 26.43 -4.86 17.47
CA LEU A 537 26.94 -5.81 16.48
C LEU A 537 26.59 -7.26 16.82
N SER A 538 25.96 -7.56 17.96
CA SER A 538 25.70 -8.94 18.40
C SER A 538 26.99 -9.80 18.25
N ASN A 539 26.97 -10.85 17.44
CA ASN A 539 28.12 -11.68 17.06
C ASN A 539 28.56 -11.48 15.60
N THR A 540 28.42 -10.27 15.06
CA THR A 540 28.70 -9.93 13.67
C THR A 540 29.95 -9.07 13.55
N SER A 541 30.50 -9.02 12.34
CA SER A 541 31.73 -8.29 12.02
C SER A 541 31.42 -7.00 11.26
N LEU A 542 32.25 -5.97 11.43
CA LEU A 542 32.10 -4.68 10.78
C LEU A 542 33.42 -4.24 10.13
N ILE A 543 33.35 -3.86 8.86
CA ILE A 543 34.42 -3.21 8.09
C ILE A 543 34.07 -1.73 7.95
N ILE A 544 35.02 -0.85 8.20
CA ILE A 544 34.88 0.60 8.07
C ILE A 544 35.96 1.14 7.13
N ASN A 545 35.57 1.69 5.98
CA ASN A 545 36.51 2.07 4.91
C ASN A 545 37.34 3.33 5.23
N ALA A 546 36.73 4.34 5.86
CA ALA A 546 37.30 5.70 5.98
C ALA A 546 37.14 6.29 7.41
N GLY A 547 37.00 5.43 8.42
CA GLY A 547 36.85 5.85 9.83
C GLY A 547 38.17 6.24 10.50
N SER A 548 38.08 6.88 11.66
CA SER A 548 39.25 7.08 12.55
C SER A 548 39.32 5.95 13.58
N LEU A 549 40.45 5.23 13.63
CA LEU A 549 40.64 4.13 14.57
C LEU A 549 40.36 4.57 16.01
N SER A 550 40.91 5.72 16.44
CA SER A 550 40.70 6.24 17.79
C SER A 550 39.25 6.59 18.10
N ALA A 551 38.51 7.08 17.10
CA ALA A 551 37.08 7.37 17.26
C ALA A 551 36.26 6.08 17.42
N ILE A 552 36.54 5.07 16.59
CA ILE A 552 35.87 3.77 16.66
C ILE A 552 36.22 3.05 17.98
N THR A 553 37.48 3.05 18.39
CA THR A 553 37.90 2.52 19.69
C THR A 553 37.19 3.22 20.84
N SER A 554 37.04 4.55 20.80
CA SER A 554 36.29 5.30 21.83
C SER A 554 34.81 4.89 21.87
N LEU A 555 34.19 4.68 20.71
CA LEU A 555 32.81 4.21 20.62
C LEU A 555 32.63 2.77 21.14
N ILE A 556 33.60 1.89 20.88
CA ILE A 556 33.58 0.52 21.40
C ILE A 556 33.75 0.52 22.91
N LYS A 557 34.70 1.31 23.43
CA LYS A 557 34.89 1.52 24.86
C LYS A 557 33.61 1.99 25.54
N ALA A 558 32.94 3.00 24.98
CA ALA A 558 31.67 3.47 25.53
C ALA A 558 30.57 2.38 25.51
N GLY A 559 30.58 1.51 24.50
CA GLY A 559 29.67 0.36 24.42
C GLY A 559 29.95 -0.70 25.48
N LEU A 560 31.23 -0.95 25.78
CA LEU A 560 31.70 -1.84 26.84
C LEU A 560 31.39 -1.28 28.24
N GLU A 561 31.76 -0.01 28.48
CA GLU A 561 31.72 0.67 29.77
C GLU A 561 30.38 1.39 30.02
N ASN A 562 29.42 0.72 30.65
CA ASN A 562 28.15 1.29 31.07
C ASN A 562 28.25 1.90 32.48
N GLY A 563 28.66 3.16 32.60
CA GLY A 563 28.74 3.83 33.91
C GLY A 563 29.70 3.15 34.89
N GLY A 564 30.77 2.53 34.37
CA GLY A 564 31.77 1.77 35.12
C GLY A 564 31.53 0.26 35.17
N ALA A 565 30.43 -0.25 34.60
CA ALA A 565 30.21 -1.69 34.41
C ALA A 565 30.71 -2.14 33.03
N TYR A 566 31.49 -3.21 32.97
CA TYR A 566 32.07 -3.80 31.74
C TYR A 566 31.13 -4.84 31.10
N ASP A 567 29.87 -4.48 30.87
CA ASP A 567 28.78 -5.43 30.59
C ASP A 567 28.22 -5.39 29.15
N TRP A 568 28.78 -4.56 28.27
CA TRP A 568 28.33 -4.34 26.89
C TRP A 568 26.90 -3.72 26.77
N ASN A 569 26.35 -3.20 27.86
CA ASN A 569 25.04 -2.53 27.84
C ASN A 569 25.14 -1.04 27.52
N GLY A 570 26.35 -0.47 27.45
CA GLY A 570 26.59 0.94 27.16
C GLY A 570 26.08 1.38 25.79
N ASN A 571 25.95 2.71 25.63
CA ASN A 571 25.76 3.34 24.32
C ASN A 571 27.10 3.37 23.58
N GLY A 572 27.08 3.40 22.25
CA GLY A 572 28.29 3.24 21.44
C GLY A 572 28.21 2.03 20.53
N ILE A 573 29.36 1.49 20.14
CA ILE A 573 29.45 0.21 19.42
C ILE A 573 29.56 -0.89 20.48
N ALA A 574 28.56 -1.75 20.57
CA ALA A 574 28.49 -2.77 21.61
C ALA A 574 28.17 -4.15 21.05
N SER A 575 28.31 -5.18 21.87
CA SER A 575 27.88 -6.54 21.57
C SER A 575 26.95 -7.07 22.66
N GLY A 576 25.65 -7.08 22.39
CA GLY A 576 24.67 -7.70 23.26
C GLY A 576 24.93 -9.20 23.45
N THR A 577 25.46 -9.88 22.44
CA THR A 577 25.86 -11.30 22.54
C THR A 577 27.04 -11.49 23.49
N ALA A 578 28.07 -10.63 23.44
CA ALA A 578 29.19 -10.67 24.38
C ALA A 578 28.72 -10.44 25.82
N GLY A 579 27.92 -9.39 26.04
CA GLY A 579 27.35 -9.10 27.36
C GLY A 579 26.54 -10.26 27.93
N GLN A 580 25.64 -10.85 27.12
CA GLN A 580 24.85 -12.01 27.52
C GLN A 580 25.72 -13.23 27.85
N ARG A 581 26.71 -13.56 27.01
CA ARG A 581 27.55 -14.73 27.22
C ARG A 581 28.53 -14.55 28.37
N ASN A 582 29.06 -13.36 28.59
CA ASN A 582 29.90 -13.05 29.74
C ASN A 582 29.11 -13.16 31.05
N ALA A 583 27.88 -12.65 31.06
CA ALA A 583 26.99 -12.78 32.21
C ALA A 583 26.65 -14.26 32.51
N LEU A 584 26.41 -15.08 31.48
CA LEU A 584 26.18 -16.51 31.62
C LEU A 584 27.43 -17.27 32.11
N ALA A 585 28.62 -16.88 31.66
CA ALA A 585 29.88 -17.47 32.08
C ALA A 585 30.32 -16.98 33.47
N GLY A 586 29.77 -15.87 33.97
CA GLY A 586 30.24 -15.21 35.19
C GLY A 586 31.67 -14.65 35.05
N SER A 587 32.12 -14.37 33.83
CA SER A 587 33.49 -13.97 33.52
C SER A 587 33.56 -13.10 32.25
N PHE A 588 34.60 -12.27 32.12
CA PHE A 588 34.87 -11.45 30.93
C PHE A 588 35.61 -12.28 29.89
N LEU A 589 34.87 -12.99 29.05
CA LEU A 589 35.44 -13.90 28.05
C LEU A 589 35.35 -13.34 26.63
N TYR A 590 34.20 -12.77 26.26
CA TYR A 590 33.89 -12.31 24.91
C TYR A 590 33.92 -10.78 24.80
N ALA A 591 34.40 -10.27 23.67
CA ALA A 591 34.62 -8.87 23.40
C ALA A 591 34.36 -8.48 21.92
N LEU A 592 34.50 -7.19 21.61
CA LEU A 592 34.58 -6.66 20.24
C LEU A 592 35.98 -6.13 19.94
N GLY A 593 36.87 -6.96 19.42
CA GLY A 593 38.21 -6.50 19.05
C GLY A 593 38.19 -5.52 17.88
N VAL A 594 39.13 -4.56 17.86
CA VAL A 594 39.24 -3.53 16.82
C VAL A 594 40.69 -3.29 16.39
N LEU A 595 40.95 -3.32 15.09
CA LEU A 595 42.27 -2.98 14.54
C LEU A 595 42.17 -2.25 13.21
N ARG A 596 43.25 -1.59 12.80
CA ARG A 596 43.39 -1.05 11.45
C ARG A 596 44.14 -2.08 10.61
N ASN A 597 43.67 -2.35 9.41
CA ASN A 597 44.24 -3.35 8.51
C ASN A 597 45.55 -2.88 7.86
N ASN A 598 46.56 -2.61 8.67
CA ASN A 598 47.88 -2.17 8.22
C ASN A 598 48.97 -2.64 9.19
N LEU A 599 49.97 -3.34 8.64
CA LEU A 599 51.11 -3.87 9.38
C LEU A 599 52.13 -2.81 9.83
N ASP A 600 51.97 -1.56 9.40
CA ASP A 600 52.80 -0.43 9.86
C ASP A 600 52.73 -0.22 11.38
N GLN A 601 51.62 -0.62 12.00
CA GLN A 601 51.40 -0.58 13.45
C GLN A 601 52.39 -1.45 14.23
N VAL A 602 52.98 -2.44 13.56
CA VAL A 602 54.02 -3.34 14.10
C VAL A 602 55.34 -3.20 13.33
N GLY A 603 55.53 -2.11 12.57
CA GLY A 603 56.77 -1.80 11.86
C GLY A 603 57.02 -2.58 10.56
N LEU A 604 55.99 -3.22 10.01
CA LEU A 604 56.02 -3.95 8.74
C LEU A 604 55.23 -3.19 7.66
N SER A 605 55.19 -3.70 6.42
CA SER A 605 54.47 -3.06 5.31
C SER A 605 53.49 -4.04 4.65
N GLY A 606 52.26 -3.60 4.41
CA GLY A 606 51.20 -4.38 3.78
C GLY A 606 49.95 -4.49 4.66
N PRO A 607 48.84 -5.02 4.12
CA PRO A 607 47.66 -5.31 4.92
C PRO A 607 47.92 -6.49 5.88
N ILE A 608 47.25 -6.49 7.02
CA ILE A 608 47.24 -7.64 7.96
C ILE A 608 46.43 -8.77 7.34
N TYR A 609 45.28 -8.42 6.77
CA TYR A 609 44.32 -9.31 6.13
C TYR A 609 44.06 -8.87 4.69
N THR A 610 44.07 -9.81 3.75
CA THR A 610 43.64 -9.58 2.36
C THR A 610 42.14 -9.80 2.17
N GLU A 611 41.51 -10.53 3.08
CA GLU A 611 40.07 -10.79 3.11
C GLU A 611 39.54 -10.86 4.55
N PHE A 612 38.26 -10.56 4.74
CA PHE A 612 37.61 -10.62 6.05
C PHE A 612 36.12 -10.91 5.88
N GLY A 613 35.65 -12.01 6.49
CA GLY A 613 34.29 -12.53 6.23
C GLY A 613 34.02 -12.83 4.74
N GLY A 614 35.07 -13.22 4.01
CA GLY A 614 35.08 -13.43 2.56
C GLY A 614 35.19 -12.15 1.72
N LEU A 615 34.92 -10.96 2.27
CA LEU A 615 35.03 -9.72 1.51
C LEU A 615 36.50 -9.32 1.31
N PRO A 616 36.89 -8.83 0.12
CA PRO A 616 38.23 -8.32 -0.11
C PRO A 616 38.45 -7.03 0.69
N LEU A 617 39.62 -6.95 1.32
CA LEU A 617 40.03 -5.80 2.11
C LEU A 617 41.05 -4.92 1.37
N SER A 618 40.96 -3.62 1.65
CA SER A 618 42.00 -2.65 1.35
C SER A 618 42.86 -2.40 2.58
N ILE A 619 44.06 -1.83 2.36
CA ILE A 619 44.90 -1.35 3.45
C ILE A 619 44.20 -0.21 4.20
N ASP A 620 44.47 -0.07 5.49
CA ASP A 620 43.94 0.97 6.39
C ASP A 620 42.44 0.89 6.74
N GLU A 621 41.70 -0.11 6.24
CA GLU A 621 40.32 -0.34 6.69
C GLU A 621 40.29 -0.76 8.17
N ILE A 622 39.31 -0.27 8.93
CA ILE A 622 39.15 -0.65 10.33
C ILE A 622 38.26 -1.88 10.42
N LEU A 623 38.73 -2.89 11.11
CA LEU A 623 38.04 -4.15 11.33
C LEU A 623 37.55 -4.21 12.77
N VAL A 624 36.28 -4.54 12.96
CA VAL A 624 35.71 -4.86 14.27
C VAL A 624 35.14 -6.26 14.22
N LYS A 625 35.52 -7.12 15.17
CA LYS A 625 35.11 -8.53 15.21
C LYS A 625 34.61 -8.91 16.60
N TYR A 626 33.55 -9.69 16.64
CA TYR A 626 33.20 -10.45 17.84
C TYR A 626 34.27 -11.52 18.10
N THR A 627 34.98 -11.40 19.21
CA THR A 627 36.08 -12.29 19.56
C THR A 627 36.23 -12.52 21.08
N TYR A 628 37.30 -13.16 21.53
CA TYR A 628 37.71 -13.27 22.92
C TYR A 628 38.48 -12.01 23.38
N PHE A 629 38.37 -11.65 24.65
CA PHE A 629 39.36 -10.75 25.25
C PHE A 629 40.75 -11.38 25.09
N GLY A 630 41.76 -10.65 24.62
CA GLY A 630 43.07 -11.23 24.41
C GLY A 630 43.41 -11.63 22.96
N ASP A 631 42.43 -11.82 22.09
CA ASP A 631 42.66 -12.12 20.65
C ASP A 631 43.06 -10.82 19.93
N ALA A 632 44.34 -10.49 19.98
CA ALA A 632 44.92 -9.23 19.54
C ALA A 632 44.91 -9.10 18.02
N ASP A 633 45.07 -10.22 17.29
CA ASP A 633 45.09 -10.24 15.84
C ASP A 633 43.72 -10.46 15.20
N LEU A 634 42.68 -10.83 15.95
CA LEU A 634 41.32 -11.16 15.49
C LEU A 634 41.21 -12.52 14.78
N SER A 635 42.11 -13.46 15.06
CA SER A 635 42.09 -14.83 14.54
C SER A 635 40.85 -15.62 14.99
N GLY A 636 40.27 -15.28 16.13
CA GLY A 636 39.16 -15.99 16.79
C GLY A 636 39.61 -16.95 17.90
N GLU A 637 40.90 -17.02 18.20
CA GLU A 637 41.47 -17.77 19.33
C GLU A 637 42.51 -16.91 20.06
N VAL A 638 42.78 -17.21 21.31
CA VAL A 638 43.88 -16.61 22.09
C VAL A 638 45.04 -17.59 22.09
N ASP A 639 46.18 -17.23 21.51
CA ASP A 639 47.34 -18.11 21.38
C ASP A 639 48.68 -17.42 21.70
N ALA A 640 49.80 -18.10 21.41
CA ALA A 640 51.14 -17.59 21.69
C ALA A 640 51.49 -16.32 20.90
N THR A 641 50.84 -16.10 19.75
CA THR A 641 50.95 -14.89 18.92
C THR A 641 50.41 -13.69 19.69
N ASP A 642 49.25 -13.84 20.32
CA ASP A 642 48.63 -12.77 21.12
C ASP A 642 49.48 -12.39 22.33
N TYR A 643 50.00 -13.38 23.05
CA TYR A 643 50.95 -13.13 24.16
C TYR A 643 52.21 -12.40 23.68
N SER A 644 52.71 -12.74 22.50
CA SER A 644 53.87 -12.06 21.92
C SER A 644 53.55 -10.59 21.58
N LEU A 645 52.32 -10.30 21.15
CA LEU A 645 51.86 -8.96 20.82
C LEU A 645 51.69 -8.08 22.08
N ILE A 646 51.03 -8.57 23.14
CA ILE A 646 50.88 -7.82 24.39
C ILE A 646 52.24 -7.58 25.08
N ASP A 647 53.12 -8.58 25.11
CA ASP A 647 54.45 -8.42 25.70
C ASP A 647 55.28 -7.38 24.93
N ASN A 648 55.17 -7.36 23.59
CA ASN A 648 55.81 -6.34 22.78
C ASN A 648 55.21 -4.95 23.02
N GLY A 649 53.88 -4.86 23.10
CA GLY A 649 53.17 -3.63 23.36
C GLY A 649 53.56 -3.02 24.71
N TYR A 650 53.60 -3.84 25.76
CA TYR A 650 53.97 -3.43 27.11
C TYR A 650 55.42 -2.90 27.17
N VAL A 651 56.37 -3.64 26.60
CA VAL A 651 57.80 -3.25 26.57
C VAL A 651 58.00 -1.93 25.84
N ASN A 652 57.27 -1.71 24.74
CA ASN A 652 57.39 -0.53 23.90
C ASN A 652 56.45 0.62 24.29
N ARG A 653 55.65 0.46 25.35
CA ARG A 653 54.63 1.44 25.79
C ARG A 653 53.65 1.83 24.67
N LEU A 654 53.23 0.84 23.90
CA LEU A 654 52.21 1.00 22.87
C LEU A 654 50.81 0.95 23.50
N SER A 655 49.78 1.23 22.70
CA SER A 655 48.38 1.14 23.09
C SER A 655 47.52 0.63 21.94
N GLY A 656 46.24 0.40 22.21
CA GLY A 656 45.29 -0.18 21.25
C GLY A 656 45.30 -1.71 21.25
N TRP A 657 44.18 -2.26 20.78
CA TRP A 657 43.85 -3.69 20.88
C TRP A 657 44.93 -4.63 20.35
N ILE A 658 45.47 -4.37 19.15
CA ILE A 658 46.51 -5.22 18.54
C ILE A 658 47.82 -5.27 19.35
N ASN A 659 48.04 -4.30 20.23
CA ASN A 659 49.19 -4.24 21.10
C ASN A 659 48.89 -4.75 22.53
N GLY A 660 47.66 -5.17 22.82
CA GLY A 660 47.27 -5.75 24.10
C GLY A 660 46.53 -4.83 25.08
N ASP A 661 46.00 -3.69 24.65
CA ASP A 661 45.08 -2.84 25.44
C ASP A 661 43.64 -3.34 25.20
N PHE A 662 43.23 -4.35 25.98
CA PHE A 662 42.00 -5.14 25.80
C PHE A 662 40.80 -4.55 26.54
N ASP A 663 41.02 -3.66 27.51
CA ASP A 663 39.96 -2.90 28.18
C ASP A 663 39.76 -1.48 27.60
N TYR A 664 40.57 -1.11 26.60
CA TYR A 664 40.59 0.21 25.95
C TYR A 664 40.91 1.36 26.91
N SER A 665 41.64 1.10 28.00
CA SER A 665 42.08 2.12 28.95
C SER A 665 43.06 3.12 28.32
N GLY A 666 43.75 2.74 27.23
CA GLY A 666 44.79 3.51 26.57
C GLY A 666 46.20 3.20 27.08
N ALA A 667 46.34 2.22 27.98
CA ALA A 667 47.59 1.70 28.50
C ALA A 667 47.50 0.17 28.59
N ILE A 668 48.65 -0.50 28.59
CA ILE A 668 48.73 -1.94 28.81
C ILE A 668 49.16 -2.15 30.26
N ASP A 669 48.30 -2.77 31.08
CA ASP A 669 48.57 -3.01 32.50
C ASP A 669 48.11 -4.40 32.99
N ALA A 670 48.11 -4.60 34.31
CA ALA A 670 47.75 -5.88 34.92
C ALA A 670 46.30 -6.31 34.61
N THR A 671 45.42 -5.37 34.29
CA THR A 671 44.03 -5.61 33.89
C THR A 671 44.00 -6.32 32.54
N ASP A 672 44.79 -5.86 31.57
CA ASP A 672 44.88 -6.47 30.25
C ASP A 672 45.45 -7.90 30.31
N TYR A 673 46.52 -8.09 31.08
CA TYR A 673 47.07 -9.43 31.31
C TYR A 673 46.06 -10.36 31.99
N ALA A 674 45.27 -9.86 32.94
CA ALA A 674 44.22 -10.65 33.56
C ALA A 674 43.09 -11.02 32.57
N LEU A 675 42.77 -10.15 31.61
CA LEU A 675 41.77 -10.40 30.58
C LEU A 675 42.22 -11.48 29.59
N ILE A 676 43.45 -11.38 29.05
CA ILE A 676 44.00 -12.40 28.14
C ILE A 676 44.23 -13.74 28.84
N ASP A 677 44.74 -13.76 30.08
CA ASP A 677 44.93 -15.01 30.84
C ASP A 677 43.59 -15.69 31.14
N ASN A 678 42.59 -14.92 31.55
CA ASN A 678 41.25 -15.43 31.79
C ASN A 678 40.63 -16.02 30.51
N ALA A 679 40.79 -15.35 29.38
CA ALA A 679 40.29 -15.84 28.12
C ALA A 679 41.06 -17.07 27.62
N PHE A 680 42.40 -17.09 27.70
CA PHE A 680 43.20 -18.24 27.30
C PHE A 680 42.83 -19.52 28.07
N ILE A 681 42.54 -19.40 29.37
CA ILE A 681 42.15 -20.53 30.22
C ILE A 681 40.73 -21.01 29.89
N ASN A 682 39.81 -20.10 29.56
CA ASN A 682 38.37 -20.39 29.48
C ASN A 682 37.80 -20.35 28.06
N GLN A 683 38.61 -20.04 27.05
CA GLN A 683 38.17 -20.04 25.67
C GLN A 683 37.72 -21.44 25.23
N GLY A 684 36.73 -21.45 24.35
CA GLY A 684 36.30 -22.67 23.69
C GLY A 684 37.17 -22.99 22.48
N LEU A 685 36.59 -23.71 21.52
CA LEU A 685 37.17 -23.80 20.18
C LEU A 685 37.29 -22.39 19.56
N PRO A 686 38.14 -22.24 18.53
CA PRO A 686 38.27 -20.98 17.80
C PRO A 686 36.91 -20.47 17.32
N LEU A 687 36.65 -19.18 17.55
CA LEU A 687 35.45 -18.49 17.10
C LEU A 687 35.48 -18.45 15.57
N GLY A 688 34.45 -19.04 14.95
CA GLY A 688 34.39 -19.31 13.50
C GLY A 688 34.59 -20.79 13.14
N GLN A 689 35.29 -21.58 13.97
CA GLN A 689 35.44 -23.03 13.76
C GLN A 689 34.39 -23.87 14.49
N ILE A 690 33.75 -23.33 15.54
CA ILE A 690 32.63 -24.00 16.22
C ILE A 690 31.53 -24.34 15.20
N GLN A 691 31.19 -23.42 14.30
CA GLN A 691 30.16 -23.62 13.28
C GLN A 691 30.58 -24.68 12.24
N GLN A 692 31.82 -24.60 11.74
CA GLN A 692 32.39 -25.57 10.80
C GLN A 692 32.42 -26.97 11.41
N LEU A 693 32.87 -27.09 12.66
CA LEU A 693 32.90 -28.34 13.39
C LEU A 693 31.48 -28.88 13.63
N LEU A 694 30.50 -28.03 13.97
CA LEU A 694 29.10 -28.42 14.13
C LEU A 694 28.46 -28.86 12.80
N ALA A 695 28.75 -28.17 11.71
CA ALA A 695 28.30 -28.53 10.36
C ALA A 695 28.92 -29.85 9.90
N ASP A 696 30.23 -30.04 10.11
CA ASP A 696 30.94 -31.28 9.82
C ASP A 696 30.43 -32.44 10.68
N ARG A 697 30.19 -32.20 11.97
CA ARG A 697 29.61 -33.20 12.89
C ARG A 697 28.16 -33.50 12.56
N ALA A 698 27.36 -32.51 12.13
CA ALA A 698 25.98 -32.74 11.69
C ALA A 698 25.93 -33.50 10.36
N MET A 699 26.88 -33.26 9.44
CA MET A 699 27.06 -34.07 8.23
C MET A 699 27.53 -35.49 8.54
N GLN A 700 28.39 -35.65 9.55
CA GLN A 700 28.97 -36.95 9.94
C GLN A 700 28.04 -37.81 10.81
N PHE A 701 27.24 -37.20 11.68
CA PHE A 701 26.41 -37.87 12.70
C PHE A 701 24.89 -37.61 12.55
N GLY A 702 24.48 -36.78 11.59
CA GLY A 702 23.08 -36.47 11.28
C GLY A 702 22.43 -35.42 12.20
N PRO A 703 21.17 -35.01 11.92
CA PRO A 703 20.45 -33.95 12.66
C PRO A 703 20.25 -34.24 14.16
N ALA A 704 20.33 -35.52 14.55
CA ALA A 704 20.24 -35.98 15.94
C ALA A 704 21.40 -35.49 16.82
N TYR A 705 22.56 -35.19 16.23
CA TYR A 705 23.73 -34.66 16.94
C TYR A 705 23.47 -33.27 17.53
N LEU A 706 22.82 -32.38 16.76
CA LEU A 706 22.51 -31.02 17.21
C LEU A 706 21.46 -31.02 18.32
N SER A 707 20.49 -31.94 18.25
CA SER A 707 19.45 -32.10 19.29
C SER A 707 20.01 -32.72 20.57
N ALA A 708 20.97 -33.64 20.47
CA ALA A 708 21.69 -34.18 21.63
C ALA A 708 22.64 -33.15 22.27
N LEU A 709 23.33 -32.35 21.47
CA LEU A 709 24.20 -31.27 21.97
C LEU A 709 23.39 -30.17 22.69
N ALA A 710 22.24 -29.78 22.12
CA ALA A 710 21.34 -28.82 22.76
C ALA A 710 20.76 -29.33 24.09
N ALA A 711 20.47 -30.63 24.19
CA ALA A 711 20.03 -31.27 25.44
C ALA A 711 21.13 -31.26 26.51
N ILE A 712 22.38 -31.52 26.12
CA ILE A 712 23.55 -31.48 27.03
C ILE A 712 23.83 -30.04 27.50
N GLN A 713 23.82 -29.06 26.59
CA GLN A 713 24.08 -27.65 26.91
C GLN A 713 22.99 -26.99 27.78
N SER A 714 21.75 -27.48 27.71
CA SER A 714 20.65 -27.04 28.58
C SER A 714 20.58 -27.78 29.92
N GLY A 715 21.55 -28.66 30.21
CA GLY A 715 21.58 -29.45 31.45
C GLY A 715 20.45 -30.47 31.58
N GLN A 716 19.69 -30.70 30.52
CA GLN A 716 18.62 -31.70 30.45
C GLN A 716 19.18 -32.94 29.77
N ILE A 717 19.89 -33.79 30.52
CA ILE A 717 20.23 -35.13 30.03
C ILE A 717 18.99 -36.01 30.20
N PRO A 718 18.33 -36.50 29.13
CA PRO A 718 17.34 -37.56 29.27
C PRO A 718 18.12 -38.84 29.60
N GLU A 719 17.83 -39.46 30.74
CA GLU A 719 18.39 -40.77 31.05
C GLU A 719 17.99 -41.78 29.95
N PRO A 720 18.90 -42.67 29.50
CA PRO A 720 18.58 -43.64 28.48
C PRO A 720 17.62 -44.70 29.05
N ALA A 721 16.36 -44.64 28.65
CA ALA A 721 15.45 -45.76 28.80
C ALA A 721 15.97 -46.95 27.95
N ALA A 722 16.58 -47.92 28.61
CA ALA A 722 16.82 -49.31 28.23
C ALA A 722 16.95 -49.62 26.71
N VAL A 723 18.18 -49.65 26.21
CA VAL A 723 18.51 -50.32 24.93
C VAL A 723 18.60 -51.83 25.15
N THR A 724 17.57 -52.56 24.73
CA THR A 724 17.65 -54.01 24.46
C THR A 724 18.59 -54.25 23.29
N VAL A 725 19.75 -54.85 23.57
CA VAL A 725 20.73 -55.34 22.59
C VAL A 725 20.11 -56.51 21.80
N ALA A 726 19.86 -56.31 20.51
CA ALA A 726 19.65 -57.39 19.54
C ALA A 726 20.92 -57.56 18.69
N ALA A 727 21.84 -58.41 19.16
CA ALA A 727 22.98 -58.84 18.37
C ALA A 727 22.56 -60.00 17.45
N ALA A 728 22.57 -59.76 16.13
CA ALA A 728 22.48 -60.80 15.12
C ALA A 728 23.86 -61.45 14.95
N VAL A 729 24.03 -62.67 15.47
CA VAL A 729 25.19 -63.54 15.17
C VAL A 729 24.69 -64.74 14.36
N VAL A 730 25.17 -64.83 13.11
CA VAL A 730 25.08 -66.01 12.26
C VAL A 730 26.36 -66.83 12.44
N GLY A 731 26.23 -68.12 12.75
CA GLY A 731 27.24 -69.12 12.35
C GLY A 731 27.77 -70.06 13.43
N CYS A 732 27.27 -71.30 13.38
CA CYS A 732 27.94 -72.57 13.73
C CYS A 732 28.18 -72.96 15.20
N GLY A 733 27.60 -74.11 15.59
CA GLY A 733 28.18 -74.99 16.60
C GLY A 733 27.23 -75.67 17.58
N LEU A 734 26.70 -76.84 17.20
CA LEU A 734 26.46 -78.04 18.04
C LEU A 734 25.56 -77.94 19.31
N ARG A 735 24.39 -78.59 19.19
CA ARG A 735 23.56 -79.21 20.27
C ARG A 735 24.33 -80.31 21.03
N PRO A 736 23.80 -80.97 22.10
CA PRO A 736 22.68 -80.65 23.03
C PRO A 736 22.97 -80.95 24.53
N ALA A 737 22.13 -80.45 25.46
CA ALA A 737 21.73 -81.23 26.64
C ALA A 737 20.44 -80.71 27.33
N ARG A 738 19.38 -81.52 27.17
CA ARG A 738 18.22 -81.81 28.04
C ARG A 738 18.13 -81.16 29.45
N ARG A 739 16.98 -80.52 29.70
CA ARG A 739 15.94 -80.77 30.74
C ARG A 739 15.10 -79.48 30.81
N GLY A 740 13.77 -79.46 30.78
CA GLY A 740 12.78 -80.44 31.17
C GLY A 740 11.69 -79.68 31.93
N SER A 741 10.44 -79.84 31.48
CA SER A 741 9.20 -79.42 32.18
C SER A 741 8.93 -77.91 32.24
N ARG A 742 7.71 -77.39 32.16
CA ARG A 742 6.37 -77.96 32.05
C ARG A 742 5.44 -76.80 31.65
N ARG A 743 4.50 -77.09 30.74
CA ARG A 743 3.05 -76.78 30.76
C ARG A 743 2.61 -75.48 31.47
N THR A 744 1.73 -74.64 30.92
CA THR A 744 0.37 -74.93 30.39
C THR A 744 -0.14 -73.63 29.73
N ARG A 745 -0.68 -73.68 28.49
CA ARG A 745 -2.13 -73.59 28.13
C ARG A 745 -2.87 -72.34 28.68
N ILE A 746 -3.81 -71.66 28.00
CA ILE A 746 -4.51 -71.78 26.70
C ILE A 746 -5.39 -70.52 26.58
N GLY A 747 -5.72 -70.11 25.36
CA GLY A 747 -6.93 -69.35 25.00
C GLY A 747 -6.58 -68.12 24.17
N ARG A 748 -6.61 -68.08 22.82
CA ARG A 748 -7.51 -68.62 21.78
C ARG A 748 -8.93 -68.04 21.83
N ARG A 749 -9.20 -67.04 20.99
CA ARG A 749 -10.15 -67.06 19.84
C ARG A 749 -10.18 -65.65 19.22
N LEU A 750 -9.84 -65.43 17.94
CA LEU A 750 -10.51 -65.77 16.67
C LEU A 750 -11.90 -65.15 16.48
N SER A 751 -12.00 -64.22 15.53
CA SER A 751 -12.87 -64.22 14.33
C SER A 751 -13.07 -62.76 13.86
N ALA A 752 -12.58 -62.31 12.70
CA ALA A 752 -12.87 -62.65 11.30
C ALA A 752 -13.98 -61.77 10.67
N VAL A 753 -13.77 -61.41 9.38
CA VAL A 753 -14.67 -60.94 8.29
C VAL A 753 -13.97 -59.76 7.57
N LEU A 754 -13.22 -59.97 6.46
CA LEU A 754 -13.63 -60.08 5.03
C LEU A 754 -14.29 -58.78 4.50
N ASN A 755 -13.96 -58.13 3.37
CA ASN A 755 -13.09 -58.29 2.19
C ASN A 755 -13.32 -57.00 1.30
N PRO A 756 -13.01 -56.94 -0.02
CA PRO A 756 -11.76 -56.72 -0.79
C PRO A 756 -11.68 -55.36 -1.55
N GLN A 757 -10.53 -55.10 -2.20
CA GLN A 757 -10.27 -54.55 -3.58
C GLN A 757 -8.94 -53.74 -3.53
N THR A 758 -7.73 -54.24 -3.83
CA THR A 758 -7.10 -54.71 -5.10
C THR A 758 -7.17 -53.67 -6.25
N TRP A 759 -6.14 -53.20 -6.98
CA TRP A 759 -4.81 -53.66 -7.42
C TRP A 759 -3.97 -52.47 -8.02
N ARG A 760 -2.63 -52.65 -8.07
CA ARG A 760 -1.65 -52.26 -9.14
C ARG A 760 -0.96 -50.87 -9.20
N ILE A 761 0.31 -50.89 -8.75
CA ILE A 761 1.62 -50.55 -9.40
C ILE A 761 1.57 -50.01 -10.86
N PRO A 762 2.43 -49.02 -11.23
CA PRO A 762 3.71 -49.29 -11.94
C PRO A 762 4.91 -48.51 -11.32
N ARG A 763 6.04 -49.16 -11.06
CA ARG A 763 7.22 -49.37 -11.92
C ARG A 763 8.10 -48.14 -12.15
N VAL A 764 9.22 -48.17 -11.42
CA VAL A 764 10.50 -47.50 -11.67
C VAL A 764 11.08 -47.95 -13.02
N GLN A 765 11.66 -47.02 -13.77
CA GLN A 765 12.60 -47.29 -14.86
C GLN A 765 13.85 -46.42 -14.66
N PHE A 766 15.00 -47.09 -14.55
CA PHE A 766 16.35 -46.52 -14.61
C PHE A 766 16.76 -46.30 -16.08
N ALA A 767 17.50 -45.23 -16.39
CA ALA A 767 18.85 -45.29 -17.00
C ALA A 767 19.37 -43.91 -17.47
N HIS A 768 20.55 -43.55 -16.93
CA HIS A 768 21.72 -42.89 -17.53
C HIS A 768 21.58 -41.99 -18.77
N CYS A 769 21.98 -40.71 -18.66
CA CYS A 769 23.36 -40.24 -18.84
C CYS A 769 23.61 -39.04 -17.91
#